data_AF-A0A0J8S2A9-F1
#
_entry.id   AF-A0A0J8S2A9-F1
#
_cell.length_a   1.000
_cell.length_b   1.000
_cell.length_c   1.000
_cell.angle_alpha   90.00
_cell.angle_beta   90.00
_cell.angle_gamma   90.00
#
_symmetry.space_group_name_H-M   'P 1'
#
loop_
_entity.id
_entity.type
_entity.pdbx_description
1 polymer ?
#
loop_
_entity_poly.entity_id
_entity_poly.type
_entity_poly.pdbx_seq_one_letter_code
_entity_poly.pdbx_strand_id
1 'polypeptide(L)'
;MSSDVSVRPLERAGGEQDMLGSLMRPSPMEISRGELVGLGWELPATPVRHQGGDPRPSLAAAAGMFPLPGHQSWEPDRGHEGVSPVCELRCDRDRRHSPSTARANNSPFPAKLREAAAGDGIGTVMSELLVRAHGPVVPHSLLISHLCCSLPPSSSLSAFLRFSASFLLQDRNLIVAIALLRPGPPPPRPQPQPTTTSLTTTTTPNRGAGVLASTTVDLISSSAELLQTLARDPDAIKQYSKGMDILRWLHDRDTQPDTDYLVSAPVSLPLIGLVQLAHYMATCKAMGKQPGEILERFSGTTGHSQGIVTAAVIATATTWESFGKAAKNALTMLFWIGLRSQQAYPRTSLAPSTLQDSIEHGEGVPTPMLSIRDLPRAAVQEHIDATNQHLPKDRHIAISLVNSARNFVVTGPPISLYGLNLRLRKVKAPTGLDQNRVPFTQRKVRFVNRFLPITAPFHSSTSPPLSILLQENLEGHPIPRKLTSHSCGDKYVVPALVRMITSDPVNWENATVFENATHIVDFGPGGISGLGVLTNRNKDGTGVRVILAGSMDGTNAEVGYKPELFDRDEEHAVKYAVNWVKEFGPRLVKTSVGQTFVDTKMSRLLGVPPVMVAGMTPTTVPWDFVAATMTAGYQIELAGGGYYNAKTMTEALHKIEKAIPPGRGITVNLIYVNPRAMGWQIPLIGKLRADGVPIEGLTIGAGVPSIEVANEYIETLGIKHIGFKPGSMEAIQQVINIAKANPTFPVILQWTGGRGGGHHSFEDFHQPILQMYSRIRRCDNIVLVAGSGFGGAEDTYPYLTGTWSRQFGYPSMPFDGCMFGSRMMTAKEAHTSKAAKEAIAAAPGVDDSEWEKTYNGPAGGVITVRSEMGEPIHKLATRGVLLWAEMDKRIFALDKAKRLPELKKNRDYIIKKLNDDFQKVWFGRDSSGNTVDLEDMTYAEVVHRMVDLMYVKHQSRWIDDSLKRLTGDFIRRVEERFTSTEGQASLLQSYSQLDKPYPAVNDILKAYPEASSQLISAQDVQHFLLLCQRRGQKPVPFVPALDENFEFWFKKDSLWQSEDLEAVVGQDVGRVCILQGPMATKYSNSVDEPVKDIS
;
A
#
# COMPACT_ATOMS: atom_id res chain seq x y z
N MET A 1 27.79 -56.79 13.97
CA MET A 1 28.63 -56.30 15.07
C MET A 1 27.78 -55.27 15.81
N SER A 2 27.16 -55.60 16.95
CA SER A 2 27.77 -55.79 18.29
C SER A 2 28.33 -54.46 18.83
N SER A 3 28.05 -54.01 20.06
CA SER A 3 27.40 -54.66 21.21
C SER A 3 27.18 -53.59 22.32
N ASP A 4 25.98 -53.41 22.89
CA ASP A 4 25.57 -53.88 24.25
C ASP A 4 25.66 -52.75 25.34
N VAL A 5 24.98 -52.74 26.50
CA VAL A 5 24.08 -53.74 27.14
C VAL A 5 23.03 -53.14 28.11
N SER A 6 21.77 -53.63 28.06
CA SER A 6 20.80 -53.80 29.18
C SER A 6 20.29 -52.58 30.01
N VAL A 7 19.26 -52.65 30.89
CA VAL A 7 18.18 -53.62 31.27
C VAL A 7 16.87 -52.79 31.27
N ARG A 8 15.75 -53.09 30.61
CA ARG A 8 14.76 -54.21 30.65
C ARG A 8 13.79 -54.25 31.88
N PRO A 9 12.54 -54.76 31.71
CA PRO A 9 11.36 -54.22 32.42
C PRO A 9 10.39 -55.30 33.00
N LEU A 10 9.15 -54.91 33.32
CA LEU A 10 7.95 -55.76 33.21
C LEU A 10 6.95 -55.07 32.24
N GLU A 11 6.21 -55.72 31.33
CA GLU A 11 5.38 -56.96 31.37
C GLU A 11 4.02 -56.77 32.08
N ARG A 12 2.86 -57.28 31.59
CA ARG A 12 2.60 -58.22 30.46
C ARG A 12 1.16 -58.12 29.86
N ALA A 13 0.90 -59.02 28.90
CA ALA A 13 -0.34 -59.46 28.20
C ALA A 13 -1.70 -59.40 28.96
N GLY A 14 -2.88 -59.62 28.37
CA GLY A 14 -3.34 -60.04 27.01
C GLY A 14 -4.86 -59.71 26.90
N GLY A 15 -5.72 -60.14 25.97
CA GLY A 15 -5.77 -61.17 24.92
C GLY A 15 -7.26 -61.38 24.49
N GLU A 16 -7.52 -62.21 23.48
CA GLU A 16 -8.72 -63.05 23.16
C GLU A 16 -10.04 -62.97 24.00
N GLN A 17 -11.27 -63.23 23.48
CA GLN A 17 -11.84 -63.37 22.12
C GLN A 17 -13.41 -63.33 22.19
N ASP A 18 -14.12 -63.64 21.09
CA ASP A 18 -15.57 -63.49 20.85
C ASP A 18 -16.56 -64.22 21.79
N MET A 19 -17.83 -63.73 21.82
CA MET A 19 -19.04 -64.53 22.12
C MET A 19 -20.32 -63.87 21.56
N LEU A 20 -21.36 -64.67 21.24
CA LEU A 20 -22.60 -64.26 20.55
C LEU A 20 -23.76 -63.91 21.52
N GLY A 21 -24.79 -63.15 21.08
CA GLY A 21 -25.95 -62.85 21.94
C GLY A 21 -27.18 -62.10 21.37
N SER A 22 -27.86 -62.67 20.36
CA SER A 22 -29.34 -62.67 20.16
C SER A 22 -30.26 -61.44 20.39
N LEU A 23 -31.02 -61.11 19.34
CA LEU A 23 -32.49 -60.81 19.29
C LEU A 23 -33.15 -59.75 20.21
N MET A 24 -33.82 -58.76 19.60
CA MET A 24 -35.29 -58.52 19.74
C MET A 24 -35.81 -57.33 18.89
N ARG A 25 -37.00 -57.49 18.28
CA ARG A 25 -37.96 -56.43 17.90
C ARG A 25 -39.33 -56.89 18.42
N PRO A 26 -40.24 -55.97 18.82
CA PRO A 26 -41.43 -55.75 17.99
C PRO A 26 -41.96 -54.29 17.98
N SER A 27 -43.06 -54.10 17.23
CA SER A 27 -43.95 -52.91 17.17
C SER A 27 -45.30 -53.30 17.89
N PRO A 28 -46.51 -52.70 17.69
CA PRO A 28 -46.98 -51.45 17.05
C PRO A 28 -48.13 -50.70 17.83
N MET A 29 -48.80 -49.71 17.18
CA MET A 29 -50.29 -49.45 17.22
C MET A 29 -50.98 -48.88 18.52
N GLU A 30 -52.13 -48.16 18.52
CA GLU A 30 -53.02 -47.52 17.49
C GLU A 30 -54.10 -46.55 18.11
N ILE A 31 -54.98 -45.95 17.26
CA ILE A 31 -56.38 -45.46 17.52
C ILE A 31 -56.52 -44.13 18.33
N SER A 32 -57.39 -43.11 18.06
CA SER A 32 -58.67 -42.90 17.30
C SER A 32 -58.80 -41.39 16.85
N ARG A 33 -59.83 -40.79 16.20
CA ARG A 33 -61.10 -41.13 15.45
C ARG A 33 -61.66 -39.84 14.75
N GLY A 34 -62.69 -39.97 13.89
CA GLY A 34 -63.57 -38.89 13.35
C GLY A 34 -63.22 -38.43 11.91
N GLU A 35 -64.04 -38.59 10.85
CA GLU A 35 -65.40 -38.05 10.53
C GLU A 35 -65.40 -36.56 10.11
N LEU A 36 -66.07 -36.08 9.04
CA LEU A 36 -66.75 -36.68 7.85
C LEU A 36 -67.09 -35.54 6.83
N VAL A 37 -67.51 -35.87 5.58
CA VAL A 37 -68.01 -34.93 4.52
C VAL A 37 -66.95 -33.96 3.93
N GLY A 38 -66.90 -33.56 2.64
CA GLY A 38 -67.68 -33.89 1.43
C GLY A 38 -67.99 -32.64 0.58
N LEU A 39 -67.90 -32.74 -0.77
CA LEU A 39 -68.20 -31.70 -1.78
C LEU A 39 -67.25 -30.45 -1.78
N GLY A 40 -67.09 -29.70 -2.87
CA GLY A 40 -67.46 -29.95 -4.27
C GLY A 40 -67.76 -28.67 -5.08
N TRP A 41 -67.10 -28.50 -6.23
CA TRP A 41 -67.37 -27.45 -7.26
C TRP A 41 -67.03 -26.00 -6.76
N GLU A 42 -66.98 -24.93 -7.55
CA GLU A 42 -67.59 -24.63 -8.86
C GLU A 42 -66.77 -23.62 -9.72
N LEU A 43 -66.94 -23.69 -11.05
CA LEU A 43 -66.63 -22.61 -12.02
C LEU A 43 -67.81 -21.60 -12.00
N PRO A 44 -67.70 -20.31 -12.39
CA PRO A 44 -67.40 -19.89 -13.78
C PRO A 44 -66.73 -18.46 -13.83
N ALA A 45 -66.72 -17.64 -14.90
CA ALA A 45 -67.27 -17.72 -16.26
C ALA A 45 -66.38 -16.99 -17.29
N THR A 46 -66.50 -17.42 -18.55
CA THR A 46 -66.01 -16.76 -19.78
C THR A 46 -67.19 -16.02 -20.48
N PRO A 47 -67.07 -15.47 -21.70
CA PRO A 47 -66.09 -14.53 -22.27
C PRO A 47 -66.84 -13.31 -22.91
N VAL A 48 -66.83 -13.15 -24.25
CA VAL A 48 -67.63 -12.21 -25.12
C VAL A 48 -67.18 -10.73 -25.06
N ARG A 49 -66.94 -9.97 -26.14
CA ARG A 49 -66.85 -10.13 -27.63
C ARG A 49 -66.13 -8.86 -28.19
N HIS A 50 -65.92 -8.60 -29.50
CA HIS A 50 -65.53 -9.33 -30.73
C HIS A 50 -65.84 -8.42 -31.96
N GLN A 51 -65.36 -8.77 -33.17
CA GLN A 51 -65.54 -8.07 -34.47
C GLN A 51 -64.74 -6.75 -34.62
N GLY A 52 -64.23 -6.39 -35.82
CA GLY A 52 -64.17 -7.15 -37.09
C GLY A 52 -63.60 -6.30 -38.25
N GLY A 53 -63.22 -6.92 -39.38
CA GLY A 53 -62.81 -6.20 -40.61
C GLY A 53 -61.68 -6.81 -41.45
N ASP A 54 -61.98 -7.87 -42.23
CA ASP A 54 -61.31 -8.17 -43.53
C ASP A 54 -62.03 -7.28 -44.62
N PRO A 55 -61.65 -7.18 -45.92
CA PRO A 55 -60.56 -7.88 -46.64
C PRO A 55 -59.76 -7.07 -47.72
N ARG A 56 -58.52 -7.52 -48.02
CA ARG A 56 -57.90 -7.82 -49.37
C ARG A 56 -57.98 -6.80 -50.58
N PRO A 57 -57.40 -7.07 -51.78
CA PRO A 57 -56.16 -7.76 -52.23
C PRO A 57 -55.32 -6.95 -53.28
N SER A 58 -54.37 -7.63 -53.97
CA SER A 58 -53.88 -7.37 -55.37
C SER A 58 -52.77 -6.30 -55.56
N LEU A 59 -51.81 -6.34 -56.50
CA LEU A 59 -51.23 -7.30 -57.50
C LEU A 59 -49.67 -7.18 -57.43
N ALA A 60 -48.79 -8.17 -57.66
CA ALA A 60 -48.34 -8.82 -58.92
C ALA A 60 -47.83 -7.87 -60.05
N ALA A 61 -46.77 -8.14 -60.84
CA ALA A 61 -45.62 -9.08 -60.74
C ALA A 61 -44.50 -8.79 -61.80
N ALA A 62 -43.27 -9.25 -61.54
CA ALA A 62 -42.17 -9.70 -62.44
C ALA A 62 -41.73 -8.97 -63.75
N ALA A 63 -40.45 -8.57 -63.82
CA ALA A 63 -39.48 -8.63 -64.96
C ALA A 63 -38.13 -7.99 -64.53
N GLY A 64 -36.90 -8.32 -65.00
CA GLY A 64 -36.40 -9.27 -66.02
C GLY A 64 -34.94 -9.74 -65.72
N MET A 65 -34.15 -10.17 -66.72
CA MET A 65 -32.97 -11.06 -66.55
C MET A 65 -31.55 -10.47 -66.83
N PHE A 66 -30.53 -11.15 -66.26
CA PHE A 66 -29.07 -11.35 -66.57
C PHE A 66 -28.46 -10.82 -67.92
N PRO A 67 -27.11 -10.60 -68.06
CA PRO A 67 -26.01 -11.50 -67.61
C PRO A 67 -24.65 -10.88 -67.10
N LEU A 68 -23.62 -11.75 -66.98
CA LEU A 68 -22.24 -11.66 -66.39
C LEU A 68 -21.17 -11.04 -67.38
N PRO A 69 -19.80 -11.16 -67.25
CA PRO A 69 -18.84 -11.64 -66.21
C PRO A 69 -17.50 -10.81 -66.02
N GLY A 70 -16.51 -11.32 -65.23
CA GLY A 70 -15.05 -10.97 -65.30
C GLY A 70 -14.42 -10.38 -64.01
N HIS A 71 -13.26 -10.76 -63.43
CA HIS A 71 -11.89 -11.11 -63.91
C HIS A 71 -11.04 -9.88 -64.34
N GLN A 72 -9.75 -9.66 -64.02
CA GLN A 72 -8.63 -10.32 -63.27
C GLN A 72 -7.52 -9.21 -63.02
N SER A 73 -6.28 -9.37 -62.49
CA SER A 73 -5.62 -10.08 -61.35
C SER A 73 -4.06 -10.08 -61.56
N TRP A 74 -3.22 -10.34 -60.53
CA TRP A 74 -1.75 -10.60 -60.54
C TRP A 74 -0.70 -9.46 -60.33
N GLU A 75 0.47 -9.88 -59.83
CA GLU A 75 1.75 -9.21 -59.49
C GLU A 75 2.73 -9.18 -60.72
N PRO A 76 4.09 -8.93 -60.71
CA PRO A 76 5.06 -8.89 -59.58
C PRO A 76 6.36 -8.00 -59.65
N ASP A 77 7.17 -8.14 -58.59
CA ASP A 77 8.63 -8.43 -58.59
C ASP A 77 9.76 -7.40 -58.25
N ARG A 78 10.77 -7.94 -57.53
CA ARG A 78 12.21 -7.61 -57.25
C ARG A 78 12.87 -6.25 -57.64
N GLY A 79 13.92 -5.75 -56.94
CA GLY A 79 14.64 -6.25 -55.74
C GLY A 79 16.07 -5.66 -55.53
N HIS A 80 16.78 -6.15 -54.50
CA HIS A 80 18.25 -6.04 -54.19
C HIS A 80 18.92 -4.74 -53.64
N GLU A 81 19.53 -4.91 -52.46
CA GLU A 81 20.89 -4.49 -51.99
C GLU A 81 21.39 -3.02 -51.96
N GLY A 82 22.17 -2.67 -50.91
CA GLY A 82 22.83 -1.36 -50.74
C GLY A 82 23.44 -1.08 -49.35
N VAL A 83 24.59 -1.68 -49.03
CA VAL A 83 25.23 -1.69 -47.70
C VAL A 83 25.90 -0.35 -47.28
N SER A 84 25.41 0.28 -46.19
CA SER A 84 26.17 1.04 -45.13
C SER A 84 27.17 2.16 -45.57
N PRO A 85 28.01 2.78 -44.68
CA PRO A 85 27.95 2.96 -43.22
C PRO A 85 28.16 4.43 -42.71
N VAL A 86 27.75 4.66 -41.45
CA VAL A 86 28.40 5.41 -40.34
C VAL A 86 29.46 6.50 -40.60
N CYS A 87 29.19 7.73 -40.14
CA CYS A 87 29.99 8.55 -39.18
C CYS A 87 29.29 9.93 -38.99
N GLU A 88 28.95 10.42 -37.81
CA GLU A 88 29.77 10.85 -36.65
C GLU A 88 30.77 11.99 -36.94
N LEU A 89 30.44 13.19 -36.45
CA LEU A 89 31.25 14.15 -35.66
C LEU A 89 30.39 15.42 -35.46
N ARG A 90 30.08 15.96 -34.27
CA ARG A 90 30.87 16.30 -33.07
C ARG A 90 32.03 17.28 -33.30
N CYS A 91 31.71 18.57 -33.32
CA CYS A 91 32.19 19.58 -32.36
C CYS A 91 31.19 20.76 -32.42
N ASP A 92 30.61 21.28 -31.34
CA ASP A 92 31.08 21.66 -29.99
C ASP A 92 31.89 22.97 -29.96
N ARG A 93 31.51 23.83 -29.00
CA ARG A 93 32.10 25.13 -28.58
C ARG A 93 32.07 26.31 -29.54
N ASP A 94 32.14 27.56 -29.06
CA ASP A 94 31.72 28.21 -27.80
C ASP A 94 31.90 29.74 -28.00
N ARG A 95 31.29 30.58 -27.16
CA ARG A 95 31.56 32.03 -26.98
C ARG A 95 31.22 32.98 -28.14
N ARG A 96 31.02 34.28 -27.92
CA ARG A 96 30.44 35.13 -26.83
C ARG A 96 30.75 36.59 -27.25
N HIS A 97 30.00 37.56 -26.72
CA HIS A 97 30.31 39.01 -26.73
C HIS A 97 30.24 39.74 -28.09
N SER A 98 29.91 41.04 -28.17
CA SER A 98 29.09 41.88 -27.28
C SER A 98 28.23 42.90 -28.11
N PRO A 99 28.24 44.25 -27.98
CA PRO A 99 26.95 44.97 -27.87
C PRO A 99 26.73 46.18 -28.81
N SER A 100 25.57 46.84 -28.59
CA SER A 100 25.29 48.28 -28.75
C SER A 100 25.18 48.94 -30.15
N THR A 101 23.93 49.32 -30.49
CA THR A 101 23.47 50.66 -30.97
C THR A 101 24.04 51.25 -32.29
N ALA A 102 23.32 52.05 -33.11
CA ALA A 102 22.22 52.99 -32.81
C ALA A 102 21.45 53.49 -34.06
N ARG A 103 20.21 54.00 -33.85
CA ARG A 103 19.52 55.11 -34.60
C ARG A 103 19.16 54.90 -36.10
N ALA A 104 18.13 55.55 -36.68
CA ALA A 104 16.94 56.25 -36.15
C ALA A 104 15.95 56.62 -37.31
N ASN A 105 14.68 56.91 -36.96
CA ASN A 105 13.71 57.81 -37.66
C ASN A 105 13.27 57.44 -39.12
N ASN A 106 12.02 57.69 -39.58
CA ASN A 106 10.86 58.44 -39.08
C ASN A 106 9.54 57.99 -39.77
N SER A 107 8.42 57.97 -39.02
CA SER A 107 7.04 58.52 -39.28
C SER A 107 6.34 58.44 -40.67
N PRO A 108 4.98 58.57 -40.79
CA PRO A 108 3.96 58.94 -39.79
C PRO A 108 2.65 58.09 -39.73
N PHE A 109 1.74 58.48 -38.82
CA PHE A 109 0.31 58.05 -38.69
C PHE A 109 -0.62 58.69 -39.76
N PRO A 110 -1.79 58.10 -40.13
CA PRO A 110 -3.06 58.08 -39.36
C PRO A 110 -3.78 56.69 -39.36
N ALA A 111 -4.82 56.33 -38.58
CA ALA A 111 -5.88 56.97 -37.76
C ALA A 111 -7.28 57.17 -38.43
N LYS A 112 -8.37 56.94 -37.64
CA LYS A 112 -9.85 57.04 -37.89
C LYS A 112 -10.60 55.75 -38.29
N LEU A 113 -11.88 55.48 -37.95
CA LEU A 113 -12.86 56.00 -36.94
C LEU A 113 -14.13 55.07 -36.88
N ARG A 114 -14.91 55.11 -35.76
CA ARG A 114 -16.39 54.95 -35.66
C ARG A 114 -17.09 53.58 -35.90
N GLU A 115 -18.34 53.30 -35.45
CA GLU A 115 -19.21 53.72 -34.30
C GLU A 115 -20.49 52.83 -34.22
N ALA A 116 -21.09 52.63 -33.03
CA ALA A 116 -22.52 52.27 -32.69
C ALA A 116 -22.56 51.57 -31.30
N ALA A 117 -23.36 51.89 -30.25
CA ALA A 117 -24.73 52.42 -30.06
C ALA A 117 -25.85 51.36 -30.24
N ALA A 118 -26.92 51.22 -29.44
CA ALA A 118 -27.37 51.73 -28.10
C ALA A 118 -28.55 50.81 -27.62
N GLY A 119 -29.21 50.89 -26.44
CA GLY A 119 -29.16 51.74 -25.24
C GLY A 119 -30.30 51.39 -24.23
N ASP A 120 -30.37 52.06 -23.08
CA ASP A 120 -31.49 52.14 -22.07
C ASP A 120 -32.01 50.84 -21.37
N GLY A 121 -32.65 50.86 -20.18
CA GLY A 121 -32.83 51.94 -19.19
C GLY A 121 -33.80 51.60 -18.02
N ILE A 122 -33.39 51.88 -16.77
CA ILE A 122 -34.15 52.24 -15.53
C ILE A 122 -35.41 51.42 -15.08
N GLY A 123 -35.43 50.96 -13.81
CA GLY A 123 -36.63 50.52 -13.08
C GLY A 123 -36.35 50.12 -11.60
N THR A 124 -37.26 50.42 -10.65
CA THR A 124 -36.93 50.36 -9.20
C THR A 124 -38.12 50.11 -8.23
N VAL A 125 -37.82 49.45 -7.09
CA VAL A 125 -38.47 49.58 -5.73
C VAL A 125 -39.82 48.82 -5.43
N MET A 126 -39.85 48.18 -4.23
CA MET A 126 -41.01 47.66 -3.43
C MET A 126 -41.86 46.47 -3.97
N SER A 127 -42.52 45.61 -3.16
CA SER A 127 -42.47 45.35 -1.69
C SER A 127 -43.23 44.08 -1.23
N GLU A 128 -42.76 43.45 -0.14
CA GLU A 128 -43.52 42.82 0.98
C GLU A 128 -44.26 41.43 0.90
N LEU A 129 -44.38 40.86 2.12
CA LEU A 129 -45.38 39.92 2.69
C LEU A 129 -45.47 38.41 2.27
N LEU A 130 -44.76 37.57 3.04
CA LEU A 130 -45.28 36.48 3.92
C LEU A 130 -46.47 35.56 3.47
N VAL A 131 -46.31 34.22 3.59
CA VAL A 131 -47.04 33.32 4.54
C VAL A 131 -46.70 31.80 4.36
N ARG A 132 -46.24 31.17 5.46
CA ARG A 132 -46.36 29.76 5.99
C ARG A 132 -46.43 28.47 5.11
N ALA A 133 -45.76 27.44 5.65
CA ALA A 133 -46.08 25.99 5.68
C ALA A 133 -45.92 25.18 4.36
N HIS A 134 -45.54 23.88 4.37
CA HIS A 134 -45.69 22.82 5.38
C HIS A 134 -44.39 22.04 5.72
N GLY A 135 -44.44 21.24 6.80
CA GLY A 135 -43.39 20.30 7.21
C GLY A 135 -43.63 18.84 6.78
N PRO A 136 -42.69 17.92 7.08
CA PRO A 136 -42.71 16.52 6.61
C PRO A 136 -43.48 15.56 7.54
N VAL A 137 -44.11 14.52 6.97
CA VAL A 137 -44.69 13.38 7.70
C VAL A 137 -44.44 12.06 6.93
N VAL A 138 -44.24 10.97 7.67
CA VAL A 138 -43.91 9.61 7.20
C VAL A 138 -45.00 8.62 7.64
N PRO A 139 -45.30 7.57 6.85
CA PRO A 139 -45.64 6.24 7.40
C PRO A 139 -44.64 5.16 6.92
N HIS A 140 -44.07 4.28 7.77
CA HIS A 140 -44.66 3.09 8.44
C HIS A 140 -44.97 1.93 7.44
N SER A 141 -44.81 0.62 7.76
CA SER A 141 -44.92 -0.10 9.04
C SER A 141 -43.95 -1.33 9.12
N LEU A 142 -43.29 -1.69 10.25
CA LEU A 142 -43.69 -2.54 11.42
C LEU A 142 -43.96 -4.05 11.10
N LEU A 143 -43.71 -5.08 11.94
CA LEU A 143 -43.04 -5.31 13.26
C LEU A 143 -42.62 -6.83 13.31
N ILE A 144 -42.37 -7.67 14.34
CA ILE A 144 -42.38 -7.79 15.84
C ILE A 144 -41.45 -9.02 16.18
N SER A 145 -40.93 -9.42 17.36
CA SER A 145 -40.83 -8.94 18.76
C SER A 145 -39.61 -9.57 19.51
N HIS A 146 -39.18 -8.93 20.61
CA HIS A 146 -38.78 -9.42 21.97
C HIS A 146 -38.02 -10.76 22.26
N LEU A 147 -37.23 -10.91 23.34
CA LEU A 147 -37.36 -10.34 24.72
C LEU A 147 -36.05 -9.85 25.41
N CYS A 148 -36.29 -9.13 26.53
CA CYS A 148 -35.43 -8.83 27.70
C CYS A 148 -34.40 -7.67 27.68
N CYS A 149 -34.35 -6.99 28.82
CA CYS A 149 -33.52 -5.83 29.19
C CYS A 149 -32.32 -6.29 30.06
N SER A 150 -31.43 -5.47 30.65
CA SER A 150 -31.37 -4.01 30.89
C SER A 150 -29.95 -3.61 31.36
N LEU A 151 -29.44 -2.41 31.01
CA LEU A 151 -28.50 -1.52 31.75
C LEU A 151 -27.98 -0.39 30.80
N PRO A 152 -27.47 0.75 31.29
CA PRO A 152 -27.19 1.94 30.47
C PRO A 152 -25.77 2.03 29.86
N PRO A 153 -25.57 2.74 28.73
CA PRO A 153 -24.27 2.90 28.07
C PRO A 153 -23.50 4.16 28.50
N SER A 154 -22.19 4.06 28.78
CA SER A 154 -21.37 5.23 29.16
C SER A 154 -19.84 5.12 28.92
N SER A 155 -19.38 4.74 27.71
CA SER A 155 -17.92 4.65 27.45
C SER A 155 -17.43 4.91 25.99
N SER A 156 -18.12 5.74 25.19
CA SER A 156 -17.66 6.04 23.80
C SER A 156 -17.17 7.50 23.57
N LEU A 157 -17.85 8.53 24.08
CA LEU A 157 -17.43 9.94 23.87
C LEU A 157 -16.12 10.34 24.59
N SER A 158 -15.70 9.58 25.62
CA SER A 158 -14.48 9.86 26.40
C SER A 158 -13.19 9.68 25.60
N ALA A 159 -13.17 8.74 24.64
CA ALA A 159 -11.97 8.44 23.86
C ALA A 159 -11.65 9.53 22.84
N PHE A 160 -12.66 10.02 22.11
CA PHE A 160 -12.46 10.99 21.02
C PHE A 160 -12.05 12.38 21.53
N LEU A 161 -12.65 12.84 22.64
CA LEU A 161 -12.31 14.13 23.26
C LEU A 161 -10.92 14.14 23.90
N ARG A 162 -10.39 12.99 24.35
CA ARG A 162 -9.01 12.89 24.84
C ARG A 162 -7.99 13.06 23.71
N PHE A 163 -8.26 12.54 22.52
CA PHE A 163 -7.33 12.62 21.38
C PHE A 163 -7.09 14.07 20.90
N SER A 164 -8.15 14.88 20.79
CA SER A 164 -8.04 16.29 20.42
C SER A 164 -7.38 17.14 21.50
N ALA A 165 -7.59 16.83 22.79
CA ALA A 165 -6.98 17.57 23.90
C ALA A 165 -5.45 17.37 23.97
N SER A 166 -4.94 16.17 23.65
CA SER A 166 -3.50 15.87 23.70
C SER A 166 -2.66 16.73 22.75
N PHE A 167 -3.21 17.17 21.61
CA PHE A 167 -2.46 18.00 20.65
C PHE A 167 -2.33 19.46 21.11
N LEU A 168 -3.37 20.02 21.75
CA LEU A 168 -3.35 21.39 22.28
C LEU A 168 -2.56 21.55 23.59
N LEU A 169 -2.27 20.44 24.28
CA LEU A 169 -1.44 20.43 25.48
C LEU A 169 0.07 20.49 25.19
N GLN A 170 0.52 20.09 24.00
CA GLN A 170 1.96 19.98 23.70
C GLN A 170 2.62 21.32 23.37
N ASP A 171 1.90 22.29 22.81
CA ASP A 171 2.40 23.68 22.62
C ASP A 171 2.70 24.41 23.95
N ARG A 172 2.28 23.87 25.11
CA ARG A 172 2.60 24.42 26.44
C ARG A 172 3.96 23.99 27.00
N ASN A 173 4.64 23.02 26.40
CA ASN A 173 5.80 22.36 27.02
C ASN A 173 7.15 23.09 26.90
N LEU A 174 7.21 24.27 26.27
CA LEU A 174 8.41 25.12 26.34
C LEU A 174 8.69 25.61 27.78
N ILE A 175 7.66 25.66 28.63
CA ILE A 175 7.70 26.28 29.97
C ILE A 175 7.88 25.24 31.09
N VAL A 176 7.43 24.00 30.90
CA VAL A 176 7.47 22.93 31.92
C VAL A 176 8.91 22.47 32.23
N ALA A 177 9.85 22.68 31.31
CA ALA A 177 11.26 22.26 31.42
C ALA A 177 12.05 22.90 32.59
N ILE A 178 11.50 23.90 33.28
CA ILE A 178 12.16 24.61 34.40
C ILE A 178 11.41 24.38 35.75
N ALA A 179 10.21 23.79 35.74
CA ALA A 179 9.28 23.85 36.90
C ALA A 179 8.73 22.48 37.36
N LEU A 180 9.58 21.49 37.67
CA LEU A 180 9.17 20.19 38.22
C LEU A 180 10.07 19.66 39.36
N LEU A 181 10.11 20.33 40.53
CA LEU A 181 10.78 19.83 41.75
C LEU A 181 10.12 20.27 43.08
N ARG A 182 8.89 19.80 43.40
CA ARG A 182 8.41 19.61 44.80
C ARG A 182 7.32 18.51 44.87
N PRO A 183 7.30 17.67 45.93
CA PRO A 183 6.15 16.82 46.23
C PRO A 183 5.02 17.61 46.91
N GLY A 184 3.77 17.16 46.72
CA GLY A 184 2.60 17.70 47.43
C GLY A 184 2.43 17.11 48.85
N PRO A 185 1.60 17.74 49.72
CA PRO A 185 1.34 17.24 51.06
C PRO A 185 0.43 15.99 51.05
N PRO A 186 0.60 15.04 52.00
CA PRO A 186 -0.24 13.85 52.10
C PRO A 186 -1.61 14.18 52.74
N PRO A 187 -2.67 13.40 52.43
CA PRO A 187 -3.97 13.53 53.07
C PRO A 187 -3.96 12.95 54.50
N PRO A 188 -4.83 13.44 55.41
CA PRO A 188 -4.89 12.96 56.79
C PRO A 188 -5.53 11.56 56.90
N ARG A 189 -5.09 10.78 57.89
CA ARG A 189 -5.77 9.59 58.42
C ARG A 189 -5.69 9.56 59.96
N PRO A 190 -6.68 8.98 60.67
CA PRO A 190 -6.76 9.04 62.13
C PRO A 190 -5.82 8.05 62.85
N GLN A 191 -5.51 8.35 64.12
CA GLN A 191 -4.91 7.42 65.08
C GLN A 191 -5.99 6.48 65.67
N PRO A 192 -5.62 5.34 66.30
CA PRO A 192 -5.28 5.37 67.74
C PRO A 192 -3.85 4.90 68.10
N GLN A 193 -3.58 4.86 69.40
CA GLN A 193 -2.31 4.62 70.10
C GLN A 193 -2.17 3.14 70.60
N PRO A 194 -1.26 2.78 71.54
CA PRO A 194 0.20 2.69 71.36
C PRO A 194 0.81 1.37 71.91
N THR A 195 2.12 1.14 71.73
CA THR A 195 2.97 0.53 72.78
C THR A 195 4.47 0.84 72.57
N THR A 196 5.24 0.77 73.66
CA THR A 196 6.69 1.05 73.78
C THR A 196 7.55 -0.06 73.14
N THR A 197 8.88 0.03 72.94
CA THR A 197 9.94 0.62 73.80
C THR A 197 11.28 0.81 73.05
N SER A 198 12.14 1.76 73.51
CA SER A 198 13.61 1.88 73.27
C SER A 198 14.16 1.95 71.82
N LEU A 199 14.79 3.05 71.35
CA LEU A 199 16.18 3.53 71.64
C LEU A 199 17.27 2.57 71.08
N THR A 200 18.28 2.96 70.27
CA THR A 200 18.73 4.27 69.73
C THR A 200 19.55 4.10 68.43
N THR A 201 19.55 5.09 67.53
CA THR A 201 20.76 5.50 66.76
C THR A 201 20.60 6.90 66.13
N THR A 202 21.71 7.57 65.84
CA THR A 202 21.81 8.99 65.46
C THR A 202 21.32 9.33 64.05
N THR A 203 20.63 10.45 63.89
CA THR A 203 20.24 11.05 62.61
C THR A 203 21.37 11.87 61.97
N THR A 204 21.69 11.59 60.70
CA THR A 204 22.46 12.49 59.82
C THR A 204 21.52 13.21 58.84
N PRO A 205 21.70 14.53 58.57
CA PRO A 205 20.77 15.30 57.75
C PRO A 205 20.88 14.97 56.25
N ASN A 206 19.72 14.84 55.59
CA ASN A 206 19.59 14.30 54.24
C ASN A 206 19.98 15.30 53.14
N ARG A 207 21.28 15.35 52.79
CA ARG A 207 21.83 16.17 51.68
C ARG A 207 21.47 15.58 50.30
N GLY A 208 20.23 15.80 49.84
CA GLY A 208 19.79 15.39 48.49
C GLY A 208 18.97 16.44 47.75
N ALA A 209 17.81 16.81 48.30
CA ALA A 209 16.78 17.56 47.57
C ALA A 209 17.15 19.02 47.18
N GLY A 210 18.18 19.62 47.79
CA GLY A 210 18.56 21.01 47.54
C GLY A 210 19.50 21.24 46.34
N VAL A 211 20.09 20.19 45.76
CA VAL A 211 21.23 20.33 44.84
C VAL A 211 20.84 20.64 43.40
N LEU A 212 19.70 20.13 42.90
CA LEU A 212 19.35 20.31 41.48
C LEU A 212 19.07 21.78 41.11
N ALA A 213 18.49 22.54 42.04
CA ALA A 213 18.22 23.96 41.85
C ALA A 213 19.48 24.85 41.77
N SER A 214 20.66 24.38 42.19
CA SER A 214 21.93 25.14 42.06
C SER A 214 22.70 24.86 40.76
N THR A 215 22.17 24.01 39.88
CA THR A 215 22.92 23.59 38.68
C THR A 215 22.98 24.68 37.60
N THR A 216 21.88 25.36 37.26
CA THR A 216 21.81 26.31 36.14
C THR A 216 21.51 27.76 36.55
N VAL A 217 21.22 28.05 37.82
CA VAL A 217 20.83 29.39 38.29
C VAL A 217 21.88 30.46 37.97
N ASP A 218 23.16 30.18 38.16
CA ASP A 218 24.27 31.11 37.85
C ASP A 218 24.21 31.63 36.40
N LEU A 219 23.91 30.72 35.45
CA LEU A 219 23.74 31.04 34.04
C LEU A 219 22.44 31.78 33.79
N ILE A 220 21.32 31.32 34.36
CA ILE A 220 19.99 31.92 34.14
C ILE A 220 19.95 33.36 34.64
N SER A 221 20.42 33.64 35.86
CA SER A 221 20.43 34.99 36.43
C SER A 221 21.35 35.94 35.65
N SER A 222 22.59 35.54 35.39
CA SER A 222 23.55 36.39 34.65
C SER A 222 23.21 36.56 33.16
N SER A 223 22.37 35.68 32.61
CA SER A 223 21.77 35.82 31.28
C SER A 223 20.54 36.73 31.29
N ALA A 224 19.72 36.67 32.34
CA ALA A 224 18.58 37.56 32.52
C ALA A 224 19.03 39.01 32.73
N GLU A 225 20.05 39.26 33.56
CA GLU A 225 20.66 40.57 33.73
C GLU A 225 21.17 41.15 32.41
N LEU A 226 21.85 40.33 31.59
CA LEU A 226 22.32 40.71 30.26
C LEU A 226 21.15 41.07 29.34
N LEU A 227 20.14 40.21 29.23
CA LEU A 227 19.00 40.41 28.32
C LEU A 227 18.08 41.56 28.77
N GLN A 228 17.95 41.80 30.07
CA GLN A 228 17.30 43.01 30.61
C GLN A 228 18.09 44.28 30.30
N THR A 229 19.42 44.22 30.34
CA THR A 229 20.28 45.37 30.00
C THR A 229 20.17 45.70 28.51
N LEU A 230 20.27 44.68 27.65
CA LEU A 230 20.10 44.84 26.20
C LEU A 230 18.68 45.31 25.83
N ALA A 231 17.63 44.82 26.49
CA ALA A 231 16.25 45.24 26.23
C ALA A 231 15.95 46.70 26.63
N ARG A 232 16.83 47.36 27.41
CA ARG A 232 16.75 48.78 27.77
C ARG A 232 17.46 49.70 26.77
N ASP A 233 18.16 49.14 25.78
CA ASP A 233 18.80 49.93 24.72
C ASP A 233 17.74 50.76 23.95
N PRO A 234 18.01 52.03 23.57
CA PRO A 234 17.07 52.88 22.83
C PRO A 234 16.55 52.29 21.52
N ASP A 235 17.35 51.47 20.83
CA ASP A 235 16.94 50.76 19.61
C ASP A 235 16.08 49.52 19.93
N ALA A 236 16.29 48.91 21.10
CA ALA A 236 15.60 47.69 21.52
C ALA A 236 14.22 47.95 22.13
N ILE A 237 14.11 48.95 23.02
CA ILE A 237 13.02 49.10 23.99
C ILE A 237 11.61 49.09 23.37
N LYS A 238 11.46 49.59 22.14
CA LYS A 238 10.19 49.61 21.38
C LYS A 238 9.62 48.22 21.08
N GLN A 239 10.46 47.19 20.99
CA GLN A 239 10.04 45.80 20.72
C GLN A 239 9.76 45.03 22.03
N TYR A 240 10.30 45.47 23.17
CA TYR A 240 10.15 44.80 24.46
C TYR A 240 9.05 45.43 25.33
N SER A 241 7.87 45.67 24.75
CA SER A 241 6.75 46.36 25.41
C SER A 241 6.16 45.64 26.63
N LYS A 242 6.48 44.35 26.83
CA LYS A 242 6.13 43.56 28.03
C LYS A 242 7.37 43.17 28.85
N GLY A 243 8.49 43.85 28.62
CA GLY A 243 9.78 43.63 29.27
C GLY A 243 10.54 42.39 28.78
N MET A 244 11.69 42.15 29.40
CA MET A 244 12.54 40.96 29.21
C MET A 244 12.97 40.38 30.57
N ASP A 245 12.05 40.38 31.55
CA ASP A 245 12.31 40.04 32.95
C ASP A 245 12.15 38.54 33.21
N ILE A 246 13.10 37.77 32.68
CA ILE A 246 13.09 36.30 32.69
C ILE A 246 12.98 35.74 34.12
N LEU A 247 13.71 36.33 35.09
CA LEU A 247 13.68 35.86 36.48
C LEU A 247 12.29 36.05 37.09
N ARG A 248 11.64 37.21 36.86
CA ARG A 248 10.28 37.44 37.34
C ARG A 248 9.29 36.47 36.71
N TRP A 249 9.37 36.21 35.39
CA TRP A 249 8.51 35.23 34.70
C TRP A 249 8.69 33.78 35.20
N LEU A 250 9.87 33.44 35.73
CA LEU A 250 10.15 32.12 36.32
C LEU A 250 9.77 32.02 37.80
N HIS A 251 9.80 33.12 38.55
CA HIS A 251 9.39 33.17 39.96
C HIS A 251 7.88 33.33 40.12
N ASP A 252 7.24 34.14 39.28
CA ASP A 252 5.81 34.44 39.31
C ASP A 252 5.20 34.23 37.91
N ARG A 253 4.48 33.12 37.77
CA ARG A 253 3.85 32.69 36.52
C ARG A 253 2.80 33.69 36.01
N ASP A 254 2.13 34.42 36.89
CA ASP A 254 1.07 35.35 36.49
C ASP A 254 1.65 36.65 35.90
N THR A 255 2.97 36.84 35.99
CA THR A 255 3.71 37.91 35.30
C THR A 255 4.23 37.50 33.91
N GLN A 256 4.06 36.23 33.52
CA GLN A 256 4.53 35.73 32.23
C GLN A 256 3.72 36.36 31.07
N PRO A 257 4.39 36.94 30.05
CA PRO A 257 3.71 37.40 28.84
C PRO A 257 3.00 36.28 28.09
N ASP A 258 2.01 36.65 27.29
CA ASP A 258 1.33 35.74 26.37
C ASP A 258 2.28 35.08 25.35
N THR A 259 1.83 33.95 24.81
CA THR A 259 2.59 33.17 23.82
C THR A 259 2.94 33.98 22.57
N ASP A 260 2.09 34.90 22.11
CA ASP A 260 2.36 35.69 20.91
C ASP A 260 3.52 36.68 21.10
N TYR A 261 3.71 37.20 22.31
CA TYR A 261 4.90 37.95 22.69
C TYR A 261 6.12 37.03 22.85
N LEU A 262 5.99 35.91 23.58
CA LEU A 262 7.12 34.99 23.84
C LEU A 262 7.67 34.33 22.55
N VAL A 263 6.84 34.16 21.51
CA VAL A 263 7.21 33.62 20.20
C VAL A 263 7.81 34.69 19.26
N SER A 264 7.70 35.99 19.59
CA SER A 264 8.33 37.05 18.80
C SER A 264 9.86 36.89 18.74
N ALA A 265 10.46 37.07 17.55
CA ALA A 265 11.88 36.83 17.31
C ALA A 265 12.84 37.53 18.29
N PRO A 266 12.64 38.82 18.68
CA PRO A 266 13.43 39.46 19.73
C PRO A 266 13.43 38.74 21.09
N VAL A 267 12.38 37.99 21.41
CA VAL A 267 12.22 37.27 22.69
C VAL A 267 12.62 35.80 22.53
N SER A 268 12.11 35.12 21.50
CA SER A 268 12.27 33.68 21.32
C SER A 268 13.70 33.24 20.97
N LEU A 269 14.43 33.99 20.13
CA LEU A 269 15.79 33.63 19.74
C LEU A 269 16.75 33.52 20.95
N PRO A 270 16.92 34.57 21.79
CA PRO A 270 17.80 34.49 22.96
C PRO A 270 17.27 33.51 24.02
N LEU A 271 15.97 33.39 24.25
CA LEU A 271 15.42 32.43 25.22
C LEU A 271 15.69 30.97 24.82
N ILE A 272 15.51 30.61 23.54
CA ILE A 272 15.84 29.28 23.03
C ILE A 272 17.35 29.02 23.15
N GLY A 273 18.19 30.02 22.88
CA GLY A 273 19.63 29.93 23.10
C GLY A 273 19.99 29.64 24.57
N LEU A 274 19.32 30.32 25.51
CA LEU A 274 19.49 30.09 26.94
C LEU A 274 19.07 28.67 27.35
N VAL A 275 17.96 28.15 26.83
CA VAL A 275 17.52 26.76 27.09
C VAL A 275 18.53 25.74 26.57
N GLN A 276 19.04 25.92 25.35
CA GLN A 276 20.08 25.05 24.77
C GLN A 276 21.37 25.04 25.62
N LEU A 277 21.85 26.23 25.99
CA LEU A 277 23.04 26.39 26.84
C LEU A 277 22.81 25.80 28.24
N ALA A 278 21.62 25.98 28.83
CA ALA A 278 21.26 25.40 30.12
C ALA A 278 21.17 23.88 30.08
N HIS A 279 20.67 23.27 29.00
CA HIS A 279 20.66 21.82 28.82
C HIS A 279 22.07 21.23 28.68
N TYR A 280 22.97 21.89 27.93
CA TYR A 280 24.38 21.50 27.83
C TYR A 280 25.10 21.64 29.18
N MET A 281 24.92 22.77 29.88
CA MET A 281 25.45 23.03 31.21
C MET A 281 24.98 22.00 32.24
N ALA A 282 23.68 21.69 32.27
CA ALA A 282 23.11 20.68 33.16
C ALA A 282 23.71 19.29 32.89
N THR A 283 23.98 18.96 31.61
CA THR A 283 24.61 17.68 31.23
C THR A 283 26.05 17.60 31.73
N CYS A 284 26.87 18.64 31.52
CA CYS A 284 28.24 18.68 32.03
C CYS A 284 28.29 18.65 33.57
N LYS A 285 27.46 19.46 34.27
CA LYS A 285 27.38 19.43 35.74
C LYS A 285 26.88 18.08 36.28
N ALA A 286 25.91 17.42 35.62
CA ALA A 286 25.42 16.09 36.04
C ALA A 286 26.47 14.97 35.89
N MET A 287 27.34 15.08 34.88
CA MET A 287 28.52 14.21 34.71
C MET A 287 29.67 14.55 35.68
N GLY A 288 29.61 15.68 36.39
CA GLY A 288 30.72 16.18 37.21
C GLY A 288 31.90 16.69 36.38
N LYS A 289 31.65 17.24 35.18
CA LYS A 289 32.66 17.54 34.15
C LYS A 289 32.68 19.01 33.73
N GLN A 290 33.85 19.47 33.31
CA GLN A 290 34.02 20.76 32.63
C GLN A 290 33.43 20.71 31.20
N PRO A 291 33.01 21.85 30.62
CA PRO A 291 32.56 21.94 29.23
C PRO A 291 33.54 21.31 28.22
N GLY A 292 34.85 21.48 28.41
CA GLY A 292 35.90 20.94 27.54
C GLY A 292 35.99 19.41 27.57
N GLU A 293 35.94 18.80 28.76
CA GLU A 293 35.99 17.33 28.93
C GLU A 293 34.79 16.60 28.27
N ILE A 294 33.69 17.33 28.08
CA ILE A 294 32.51 16.84 27.35
C ILE A 294 32.65 17.14 25.85
N LEU A 295 33.08 18.34 25.47
CA LEU A 295 33.34 18.70 24.07
C LEU A 295 34.34 17.76 23.40
N GLU A 296 35.40 17.36 24.10
CA GLU A 296 36.42 16.39 23.62
C GLU A 296 35.86 14.99 23.36
N ARG A 297 34.63 14.69 23.80
CA ARG A 297 33.92 13.42 23.53
C ARG A 297 32.94 13.52 22.35
N PHE A 298 32.76 14.70 21.76
CA PHE A 298 31.96 14.90 20.54
C PHE A 298 32.86 15.05 19.31
N SER A 299 32.65 14.20 18.30
CA SER A 299 33.38 14.29 17.02
C SER A 299 33.05 15.55 16.19
N GLY A 300 31.98 16.27 16.54
CA GLY A 300 31.56 17.51 15.88
C GLY A 300 30.23 18.03 16.41
N THR A 301 29.88 19.26 16.04
CA THR A 301 28.59 19.89 16.37
C THR A 301 28.09 20.74 15.21
N THR A 302 26.77 20.94 15.15
CA THR A 302 26.06 21.82 14.21
C THR A 302 24.73 22.24 14.84
N GLY A 303 24.02 23.19 14.23
CA GLY A 303 22.71 23.60 14.70
C GLY A 303 21.80 24.07 13.56
N HIS A 304 20.49 23.81 13.71
CA HIS A 304 19.49 24.21 12.72
C HIS A 304 19.07 25.66 12.94
N SER A 305 19.08 26.46 11.86
CA SER A 305 18.79 27.90 11.90
C SER A 305 19.55 28.59 13.05
N GLN A 306 18.87 29.34 13.92
CA GLN A 306 19.41 29.98 15.12
C GLN A 306 20.29 29.09 16.02
N GLY A 307 20.09 27.77 16.03
CA GLY A 307 20.89 26.83 16.83
C GLY A 307 22.36 26.75 16.42
N ILE A 308 22.73 27.21 15.22
CA ILE A 308 24.14 27.24 14.79
C ILE A 308 25.00 28.15 15.69
N VAL A 309 24.39 29.16 16.33
CA VAL A 309 25.05 30.05 17.29
C VAL A 309 25.53 29.29 18.52
N THR A 310 24.63 28.54 19.17
CA THR A 310 24.95 27.81 20.40
C THR A 310 25.88 26.64 20.12
N ALA A 311 25.73 25.96 18.98
CA ALA A 311 26.70 24.95 18.52
C ALA A 311 28.12 25.53 18.37
N ALA A 312 28.28 26.66 17.66
CA ALA A 312 29.57 27.31 17.48
C ALA A 312 30.18 27.81 18.80
N VAL A 313 29.36 28.33 19.72
CA VAL A 313 29.83 28.77 21.05
C VAL A 313 30.25 27.60 21.94
N ILE A 314 29.48 26.50 21.96
CA ILE A 314 29.82 25.28 22.70
C ILE A 314 31.16 24.72 22.23
N ALA A 315 31.46 24.74 20.92
CA ALA A 315 32.74 24.32 20.36
C ALA A 315 33.97 25.15 20.81
N THR A 316 33.75 26.28 21.50
CA THR A 316 34.83 27.14 22.02
C THR A 316 35.00 27.10 23.54
N ALA A 317 34.05 26.51 24.27
CA ALA A 317 34.04 26.51 25.73
C ALA A 317 34.84 25.33 26.31
N THR A 318 35.81 25.62 27.18
CA THR A 318 36.66 24.62 27.84
C THR A 318 36.44 24.58 29.35
N THR A 319 36.46 25.76 30.00
CA THR A 319 36.17 25.95 31.43
C THR A 319 34.80 26.58 31.65
N TRP A 320 34.23 26.46 32.86
CA TRP A 320 33.01 27.18 33.23
C TRP A 320 33.05 28.70 33.04
N GLU A 321 34.21 29.34 33.25
CA GLU A 321 34.40 30.77 32.99
C GLU A 321 34.30 31.08 31.48
N SER A 322 35.02 30.30 30.65
CA SER A 322 34.97 30.46 29.20
C SER A 322 33.57 30.19 28.64
N PHE A 323 32.84 29.22 29.22
CA PHE A 323 31.45 28.93 28.90
C PHE A 323 30.53 30.09 29.26
N GLY A 324 30.69 30.69 30.45
CA GLY A 324 29.92 31.88 30.85
C GLY A 324 30.14 33.07 29.90
N LYS A 325 31.38 33.32 29.49
CA LYS A 325 31.70 34.36 28.49
C LYS A 325 31.11 34.05 27.11
N ALA A 326 31.29 32.83 26.62
CA ALA A 326 30.80 32.41 25.31
C ALA A 326 29.26 32.37 25.25
N ALA A 327 28.60 31.95 26.35
CA ALA A 327 27.14 32.02 26.51
C ALA A 327 26.62 33.46 26.40
N LYS A 328 27.27 34.43 27.06
CA LYS A 328 26.91 35.85 26.91
C LYS A 328 27.05 36.32 25.46
N ASN A 329 28.14 35.98 24.76
CA ASN A 329 28.28 36.29 23.33
C ASN A 329 27.17 35.66 22.46
N ALA A 330 26.80 34.40 22.70
CA ALA A 330 25.70 33.74 21.99
C ALA A 330 24.35 34.45 22.22
N LEU A 331 24.05 34.83 23.46
CA LEU A 331 22.79 35.49 23.81
C LEU A 331 22.70 36.92 23.27
N THR A 332 23.78 37.70 23.35
CA THR A 332 23.86 39.02 22.69
C THR A 332 23.64 38.91 21.18
N MET A 333 24.24 37.92 20.52
CA MET A 333 24.05 37.71 19.08
C MET A 333 22.63 37.27 18.73
N LEU A 334 22.03 36.34 19.47
CA LEU A 334 20.65 35.90 19.24
C LEU A 334 19.63 37.01 19.52
N PHE A 335 19.89 37.85 20.53
CA PHE A 335 19.11 39.07 20.81
C PHE A 335 19.13 40.03 19.62
N TRP A 336 20.32 40.43 19.14
CA TRP A 336 20.42 41.39 18.03
C TRP A 336 19.87 40.82 16.72
N ILE A 337 20.14 39.55 16.39
CA ILE A 337 19.55 38.89 15.22
C ILE A 337 18.01 38.93 15.30
N GLY A 338 17.42 38.48 16.42
CA GLY A 338 15.97 38.49 16.60
C GLY A 338 15.36 39.89 16.51
N LEU A 339 15.99 40.86 17.17
CA LEU A 339 15.57 42.26 17.20
C LEU A 339 15.63 42.89 15.80
N ARG A 340 16.78 42.85 15.12
CA ARG A 340 16.95 43.49 13.81
C ARG A 340 16.14 42.79 12.72
N SER A 341 16.00 41.46 12.76
CA SER A 341 15.11 40.74 11.83
C SER A 341 13.63 41.13 12.00
N GLN A 342 13.16 41.34 13.24
CA GLN A 342 11.78 41.80 13.47
C GLN A 342 11.59 43.29 13.13
N GLN A 343 12.62 44.13 13.29
CA GLN A 343 12.59 45.53 12.86
C GLN A 343 12.56 45.67 11.33
N ALA A 344 13.33 44.83 10.61
CA ALA A 344 13.38 44.84 9.15
C ALA A 344 12.16 44.17 8.49
N TYR A 345 11.48 43.25 9.18
CA TYR A 345 10.18 42.73 8.78
C TYR A 345 9.19 42.73 9.95
N PRO A 346 8.51 43.87 10.23
CA PRO A 346 7.50 43.96 11.28
C PRO A 346 6.29 43.06 11.02
N ARG A 347 5.64 42.59 12.10
CA ARG A 347 4.35 41.87 12.03
C ARG A 347 3.25 42.81 11.51
N THR A 348 2.93 42.71 10.22
CA THR A 348 1.75 43.33 9.61
C THR A 348 0.47 42.62 10.03
N SER A 349 -0.62 43.36 10.26
CA SER A 349 -1.95 42.77 10.39
C SER A 349 -2.40 42.10 9.09
N LEU A 350 -3.19 41.04 9.22
CA LEU A 350 -3.85 40.33 8.12
C LEU A 350 -5.36 40.51 8.21
N ALA A 351 -6.07 40.34 7.09
CA ALA A 351 -7.53 40.37 7.11
C ALA A 351 -8.08 39.25 8.01
N PRO A 352 -9.06 39.51 8.90
CA PRO A 352 -9.63 38.49 9.78
C PRO A 352 -10.18 37.27 9.04
N SER A 353 -10.72 37.47 7.84
CA SER A 353 -11.18 36.37 6.96
C SER A 353 -10.04 35.45 6.52
N THR A 354 -8.90 36.00 6.12
CA THR A 354 -7.67 35.24 5.76
C THR A 354 -7.12 34.45 6.96
N LEU A 355 -7.15 35.04 8.15
CA LEU A 355 -6.73 34.38 9.38
C LEU A 355 -7.66 33.20 9.72
N GLN A 356 -8.97 33.45 9.71
CA GLN A 356 -9.99 32.46 10.05
C GLN A 356 -9.98 31.27 9.07
N ASP A 357 -9.99 31.52 7.76
CA ASP A 357 -9.95 30.49 6.72
C ASP A 357 -8.71 29.58 6.85
N SER A 358 -7.54 30.16 7.14
CA SER A 358 -6.29 29.40 7.36
C SER A 358 -6.36 28.49 8.60
N ILE A 359 -7.05 28.93 9.65
CA ILE A 359 -7.28 28.13 10.87
C ILE A 359 -8.29 27.01 10.60
N GLU A 360 -9.40 27.31 9.94
CA GLU A 360 -10.47 26.35 9.60
C GLU A 360 -9.97 25.20 8.69
N HIS A 361 -9.04 25.48 7.79
CA HIS A 361 -8.39 24.47 6.95
C HIS A 361 -7.23 23.71 7.65
N GLY A 362 -6.98 23.97 8.94
CA GLY A 362 -5.96 23.30 9.75
C GLY A 362 -4.53 23.76 9.47
N GLU A 363 -4.34 24.84 8.74
CA GLU A 363 -3.03 25.37 8.32
C GLU A 363 -2.41 26.28 9.38
N GLY A 364 -3.21 26.75 10.35
CA GLY A 364 -2.78 27.56 11.48
C GLY A 364 -2.80 29.07 11.20
N VAL A 365 -2.32 29.86 12.16
CA VAL A 365 -2.15 31.31 12.02
C VAL A 365 -1.09 31.60 10.94
N PRO A 366 -1.37 32.41 9.90
CA PRO A 366 -0.37 32.72 8.88
C PRO A 366 0.85 33.48 9.43
N THR A 367 2.03 33.00 9.07
CA THR A 367 3.34 33.54 9.49
C THR A 367 4.30 33.63 8.30
N PRO A 368 5.49 34.27 8.44
CA PRO A 368 6.46 34.36 7.34
C PRO A 368 7.16 33.04 6.95
N MET A 369 6.84 31.91 7.59
CA MET A 369 7.44 30.61 7.31
C MET A 369 6.39 29.47 7.33
N LEU A 370 6.22 28.80 6.18
CA LEU A 370 5.27 27.72 5.97
C LEU A 370 6.01 26.38 5.83
N SER A 371 5.73 25.40 6.70
CA SER A 371 6.25 24.04 6.53
C SER A 371 5.38 23.23 5.58
N ILE A 372 6.01 22.48 4.69
CA ILE A 372 5.37 21.56 3.73
C ILE A 372 6.08 20.20 3.85
N ARG A 373 5.33 19.17 4.19
CA ARG A 373 5.81 17.80 4.40
C ARG A 373 5.12 16.82 3.45
N ASP A 374 5.84 15.75 3.13
CA ASP A 374 5.41 14.59 2.33
C ASP A 374 5.32 14.84 0.80
N LEU A 375 5.53 16.08 0.33
CA LEU A 375 5.79 16.42 -1.08
C LEU A 375 7.29 16.37 -1.42
N PRO A 376 7.69 15.96 -2.65
CA PRO A 376 9.06 16.08 -3.14
C PRO A 376 9.41 17.52 -3.55
N ARG A 377 10.71 17.88 -3.49
CA ARG A 377 11.20 19.25 -3.76
C ARG A 377 10.68 19.84 -5.08
N ALA A 378 10.64 19.05 -6.15
CA ALA A 378 10.22 19.50 -7.49
C ALA A 378 8.77 20.01 -7.51
N ALA A 379 7.83 19.27 -6.89
CA ALA A 379 6.42 19.68 -6.81
C ALA A 379 6.23 20.92 -5.92
N VAL A 380 7.00 21.02 -4.83
CA VAL A 380 7.01 22.23 -3.98
C VAL A 380 7.51 23.44 -4.77
N GLN A 381 8.57 23.28 -5.57
CA GLN A 381 9.12 24.36 -6.40
C GLN A 381 8.14 24.77 -7.52
N GLU A 382 7.54 23.83 -8.25
CA GLU A 382 6.54 24.13 -9.29
C GLU A 382 5.34 24.94 -8.75
N HIS A 383 4.86 24.58 -7.56
CA HIS A 383 3.78 25.31 -6.91
C HIS A 383 4.22 26.69 -6.38
N ILE A 384 5.48 26.84 -5.94
CA ILE A 384 6.10 28.14 -5.61
C ILE A 384 6.21 29.03 -6.85
N ASP A 385 6.74 28.51 -7.96
CA ASP A 385 6.99 29.26 -9.18
C ASP A 385 5.69 29.78 -9.81
N ALA A 386 4.67 28.92 -9.87
CA ALA A 386 3.34 29.30 -10.34
C ALA A 386 2.63 30.31 -9.42
N THR A 387 2.95 30.35 -8.12
CA THR A 387 2.49 31.42 -7.22
C THR A 387 3.31 32.71 -7.42
N ASN A 388 4.63 32.63 -7.53
CA ASN A 388 5.53 33.77 -7.78
C ASN A 388 5.26 34.46 -9.12
N GLN A 389 4.80 33.73 -10.15
CA GLN A 389 4.37 34.28 -11.44
C GLN A 389 3.30 35.38 -11.30
N HIS A 390 2.49 35.33 -10.23
CA HIS A 390 1.39 36.26 -9.96
C HIS A 390 1.75 37.31 -8.90
N LEU A 391 3.02 37.38 -8.47
CA LEU A 391 3.50 38.25 -7.40
C LEU A 391 4.65 39.15 -7.88
N PRO A 392 4.74 40.39 -7.38
CA PRO A 392 5.93 41.22 -7.59
C PRO A 392 7.11 40.70 -6.75
N LYS A 393 8.35 41.03 -7.15
CA LYS A 393 9.58 40.42 -6.60
C LYS A 393 9.77 40.64 -5.09
N ASP A 394 9.29 41.76 -4.54
CA ASP A 394 9.27 42.05 -3.10
C ASP A 394 8.39 41.07 -2.30
N ARG A 395 7.48 40.36 -2.97
CA ARG A 395 6.53 39.42 -2.36
C ARG A 395 6.77 37.96 -2.72
N HIS A 396 7.86 37.67 -3.43
CA HIS A 396 8.21 36.31 -3.83
C HIS A 396 8.47 35.43 -2.59
N ILE A 397 8.12 34.16 -2.73
CA ILE A 397 8.30 33.09 -1.75
C ILE A 397 9.35 32.11 -2.25
N ALA A 398 10.16 31.55 -1.35
CA ALA A 398 11.25 30.64 -1.72
C ALA A 398 11.46 29.54 -0.66
N ILE A 399 12.03 28.40 -1.06
CA ILE A 399 12.41 27.33 -0.14
C ILE A 399 13.59 27.80 0.70
N SER A 400 13.37 27.96 2.01
CA SER A 400 14.32 28.47 3.00
C SER A 400 15.03 27.35 3.76
N LEU A 401 14.32 26.26 4.05
CA LEU A 401 14.84 25.09 4.74
C LEU A 401 14.54 23.82 3.93
N VAL A 402 15.57 23.06 3.59
CA VAL A 402 15.49 21.67 3.16
C VAL A 402 15.81 20.82 4.38
N ASN A 403 14.76 20.38 5.09
CA ASN A 403 14.89 19.58 6.30
C ASN A 403 15.09 18.09 5.96
N SER A 404 14.50 17.61 4.86
CA SER A 404 14.79 16.32 4.21
C SER A 404 14.28 16.31 2.77
N ALA A 405 14.56 15.25 2.00
CA ALA A 405 14.01 14.99 0.67
C ALA A 405 12.48 15.20 0.51
N ARG A 406 11.69 15.13 1.59
CA ARG A 406 10.23 15.42 1.61
C ARG A 406 9.78 16.32 2.78
N ASN A 407 10.66 17.14 3.33
CA ASN A 407 10.31 18.10 4.39
C ASN A 407 10.97 19.44 4.10
N PHE A 408 10.16 20.44 3.80
CA PHE A 408 10.58 21.76 3.37
C PHE A 408 9.94 22.84 4.24
N VAL A 409 10.58 24.01 4.28
CA VAL A 409 9.95 25.26 4.72
C VAL A 409 10.12 26.29 3.62
N VAL A 410 9.06 27.07 3.42
CA VAL A 410 8.98 28.15 2.44
C VAL A 410 8.86 29.47 3.21
N THR A 411 9.74 30.43 2.91
CA THR A 411 9.75 31.76 3.52
C THR A 411 9.22 32.82 2.55
N GLY A 412 8.53 33.83 3.08
CA GLY A 412 8.16 35.07 2.40
C GLY A 412 7.03 35.78 3.14
N PRO A 413 6.30 36.74 2.53
CA PRO A 413 5.19 37.39 3.19
C PRO A 413 4.08 36.40 3.58
N PRO A 414 3.48 36.51 4.78
CA PRO A 414 2.40 35.60 5.22
C PRO A 414 1.24 35.52 4.22
N ILE A 415 0.91 36.64 3.56
CA ILE A 415 -0.15 36.71 2.54
C ILE A 415 0.22 35.97 1.24
N SER A 416 1.50 35.96 0.85
CA SER A 416 1.99 35.19 -0.30
C SER A 416 1.99 33.69 -0.01
N LEU A 417 2.40 33.30 1.20
CA LEU A 417 2.37 31.91 1.67
C LEU A 417 0.94 31.38 1.84
N TYR A 418 0.00 32.23 2.27
CA TYR A 418 -1.44 31.93 2.22
C TYR A 418 -1.92 31.72 0.77
N GLY A 419 -1.45 32.53 -0.19
CA GLY A 419 -1.70 32.31 -1.62
C GLY A 419 -1.18 30.95 -2.13
N LEU A 420 0.00 30.51 -1.66
CA LEU A 420 0.49 29.16 -1.92
C LEU A 420 -0.41 28.09 -1.30
N ASN A 421 -0.85 28.24 -0.05
CA ASN A 421 -1.82 27.32 0.57
C ASN A 421 -3.12 27.21 -0.24
N LEU A 422 -3.70 28.32 -0.70
CA LEU A 422 -4.89 28.30 -1.57
C LEU A 422 -4.68 27.55 -2.90
N ARG A 423 -3.45 27.48 -3.43
CA ARG A 423 -3.09 26.60 -4.55
C ARG A 423 -3.00 25.15 -4.09
N LEU A 424 -2.26 24.89 -3.00
CA LEU A 424 -2.04 23.55 -2.44
C LEU A 424 -3.35 22.83 -2.09
N ARG A 425 -4.33 23.50 -1.47
CA ARG A 425 -5.65 22.95 -1.12
C ARG A 425 -6.40 22.33 -2.31
N LYS A 426 -6.18 22.82 -3.53
CA LYS A 426 -6.85 22.31 -4.74
C LYS A 426 -6.29 20.97 -5.21
N VAL A 427 -5.01 20.70 -4.92
CA VAL A 427 -4.27 19.48 -5.30
C VAL A 427 -4.31 18.42 -4.19
N LYS A 428 -4.29 18.88 -2.92
CA LYS A 428 -4.30 18.07 -1.70
C LYS A 428 -5.52 17.15 -1.63
N ALA A 429 -5.30 15.89 -1.23
CA ALA A 429 -6.37 14.98 -0.86
C ALA A 429 -7.00 15.40 0.49
N PRO A 430 -8.35 15.43 0.61
CA PRO A 430 -9.01 15.56 1.91
C PRO A 430 -8.61 14.46 2.88
N THR A 431 -8.49 14.80 4.17
CA THR A 431 -8.27 13.82 5.24
C THR A 431 -9.41 12.80 5.26
N GLY A 432 -9.07 11.51 5.21
CA GLY A 432 -10.06 10.42 5.20
C GLY A 432 -10.64 10.06 3.81
N LEU A 433 -10.24 10.74 2.72
CA LEU A 433 -10.57 10.27 1.37
C LEU A 433 -9.83 8.96 1.10
N ASP A 434 -10.56 7.84 1.04
CA ASP A 434 -10.04 6.57 0.54
C ASP A 434 -9.68 6.69 -0.95
N GLN A 435 -8.52 6.12 -1.31
CA GLN A 435 -8.01 6.05 -2.67
C GLN A 435 -7.41 4.67 -2.99
N ASN A 436 -7.62 3.67 -2.12
CA ASN A 436 -7.05 2.33 -2.25
C ASN A 436 -7.55 1.57 -3.50
N ARG A 437 -8.68 2.01 -4.10
CA ARG A 437 -9.22 1.51 -5.38
C ARG A 437 -8.99 2.46 -6.57
N VAL A 438 -8.12 3.46 -6.41
CA VAL A 438 -7.70 4.40 -7.46
C VAL A 438 -6.24 4.09 -7.82
N PRO A 439 -5.88 3.94 -9.11
CA PRO A 439 -4.48 3.73 -9.55
C PRO A 439 -3.56 4.82 -8.98
N PHE A 440 -2.36 4.43 -8.54
CA PHE A 440 -1.49 5.28 -7.70
C PHE A 440 -1.16 6.63 -8.34
N THR A 441 -0.81 6.68 -9.63
CA THR A 441 -0.51 7.95 -10.33
C THR A 441 -1.71 8.89 -10.46
N GLN A 442 -2.93 8.36 -10.37
CA GLN A 442 -4.19 9.11 -10.51
C GLN A 442 -4.73 9.62 -9.16
N ARG A 443 -4.07 9.30 -8.05
CA ARG A 443 -4.48 9.72 -6.70
C ARG A 443 -4.21 11.20 -6.46
N LYS A 444 -5.13 11.87 -5.73
CA LYS A 444 -4.81 13.17 -5.12
C LYS A 444 -3.70 12.97 -4.09
N VAL A 445 -2.71 13.86 -4.12
CA VAL A 445 -1.52 13.74 -3.27
C VAL A 445 -1.89 14.04 -1.82
N ARG A 446 -1.54 13.14 -0.90
CA ARG A 446 -1.66 13.35 0.55
C ARG A 446 -0.38 14.02 1.06
N PHE A 447 -0.49 15.22 1.62
CA PHE A 447 0.64 15.99 2.17
C PHE A 447 0.19 16.96 3.27
N VAL A 448 1.12 17.44 4.10
CA VAL A 448 0.79 18.34 5.22
C VAL A 448 1.53 19.68 5.11
N ASN A 449 0.77 20.73 4.81
CA ASN A 449 1.16 22.13 4.88
C ASN A 449 0.63 22.77 6.19
N ARG A 450 1.50 23.46 6.96
CA ARG A 450 1.11 24.22 8.17
C ARG A 450 2.12 25.35 8.44
N PHE A 451 1.63 26.51 8.85
CA PHE A 451 2.47 27.63 9.28
C PHE A 451 3.26 27.30 10.56
N LEU A 452 4.51 27.78 10.61
CA LEU A 452 5.36 27.64 11.80
C LEU A 452 5.19 28.83 12.73
N PRO A 453 5.28 28.64 14.07
CA PRO A 453 5.26 29.74 15.05
C PRO A 453 6.60 30.49 15.04
N ILE A 454 6.86 31.21 13.95
CA ILE A 454 8.06 32.01 13.68
C ILE A 454 7.61 33.35 13.13
N THR A 455 8.29 34.43 13.49
CA THR A 455 7.76 35.81 13.39
C THR A 455 8.56 36.75 12.50
N ALA A 456 9.68 36.28 11.95
CA ALA A 456 10.50 36.95 10.95
C ALA A 456 10.83 35.99 9.77
N PRO A 457 11.05 36.49 8.55
CA PRO A 457 11.32 35.67 7.36
C PRO A 457 12.79 35.20 7.28
N PHE A 458 13.20 34.30 8.17
CA PHE A 458 14.56 33.77 8.17
C PHE A 458 14.93 33.00 6.90
N HIS A 459 16.23 32.99 6.58
CA HIS A 459 16.83 32.40 5.37
C HIS A 459 16.18 32.89 4.07
N SER A 460 16.12 34.22 3.89
CA SER A 460 15.49 34.84 2.72
C SER A 460 16.32 35.96 2.10
N SER A 461 16.25 36.07 0.77
CA SER A 461 16.79 37.19 0.00
C SER A 461 15.88 38.42 -0.03
N THR A 462 14.67 38.31 0.53
CA THR A 462 13.70 39.42 0.70
C THR A 462 13.93 40.20 2.00
N SER A 463 14.76 39.70 2.91
CA SER A 463 15.28 40.50 4.02
C SER A 463 16.24 41.58 3.51
N PRO A 464 16.17 42.83 4.01
CA PRO A 464 17.22 43.85 3.81
C PRO A 464 18.62 43.34 4.22
N PRO A 465 19.72 44.01 3.80
CA PRO A 465 21.09 43.63 4.17
C PRO A 465 21.40 43.90 5.65
N LEU A 466 20.78 43.09 6.52
CA LEU A 466 20.92 43.08 7.98
C LEU A 466 22.35 42.84 8.44
N SER A 467 23.20 42.25 7.60
CA SER A 467 24.60 41.96 7.90
C SER A 467 25.42 43.19 8.30
N ILE A 468 25.10 44.39 7.79
CA ILE A 468 25.83 45.62 8.13
C ILE A 468 25.45 46.07 9.56
N LEU A 469 24.16 46.26 9.82
CA LEU A 469 23.65 46.66 11.15
C LEU A 469 24.00 45.63 12.24
N LEU A 470 23.95 44.34 11.90
CA LEU A 470 24.35 43.26 12.81
C LEU A 470 25.88 43.14 12.96
N GLN A 471 26.67 43.59 12.00
CA GLN A 471 28.13 43.68 12.20
C GLN A 471 28.44 44.76 13.23
N GLU A 472 27.90 45.97 13.06
CA GLU A 472 28.04 47.09 14.01
C GLU A 472 27.60 46.71 15.43
N ASN A 473 26.45 46.04 15.59
CA ASN A 473 25.96 45.60 16.90
C ASN A 473 26.71 44.39 17.51
N LEU A 474 27.60 43.72 16.77
CA LEU A 474 28.34 42.53 17.22
C LEU A 474 29.86 42.71 17.21
N GLU A 475 30.35 43.92 16.90
CA GLU A 475 31.73 44.29 17.19
C GLU A 475 32.04 44.09 18.68
N GLY A 476 33.30 43.71 18.97
CA GLY A 476 33.73 43.32 20.32
C GLY A 476 33.26 41.94 20.82
N HIS A 477 32.39 41.22 20.09
CA HIS A 477 31.84 39.91 20.51
C HIS A 477 32.35 38.71 19.69
N PRO A 478 33.68 38.44 19.66
CA PRO A 478 34.23 37.39 18.79
C PRO A 478 33.80 35.98 19.23
N ILE A 479 33.55 35.12 18.25
CA ILE A 479 33.49 33.67 18.40
C ILE A 479 34.68 33.07 17.64
N PRO A 480 35.64 32.42 18.33
CA PRO A 480 36.75 31.71 17.70
C PRO A 480 36.29 30.55 16.80
N ARG A 481 37.06 30.26 15.75
CA ARG A 481 36.83 29.10 14.86
C ARG A 481 37.31 27.80 15.52
N LYS A 482 36.37 26.92 15.88
CA LYS A 482 36.64 25.52 16.31
C LYS A 482 35.43 24.61 15.96
N LEU A 483 35.70 23.32 15.71
CA LEU A 483 34.75 22.22 15.44
C LEU A 483 33.33 22.59 14.97
N THR A 484 33.21 23.08 13.73
CA THR A 484 31.96 23.02 12.96
C THR A 484 32.23 22.35 11.62
N SER A 485 31.26 21.60 11.08
CA SER A 485 31.41 20.81 9.84
C SER A 485 31.51 21.63 8.56
N HIS A 486 31.41 22.97 8.64
CA HIS A 486 31.33 23.88 7.48
C HIS A 486 32.51 24.85 7.51
N SER A 487 33.57 24.51 6.75
CA SER A 487 34.85 25.21 6.72
C SER A 487 34.83 26.52 5.91
N CYS A 488 34.26 27.57 6.50
CA CYS A 488 34.43 28.94 5.98
C CYS A 488 35.86 29.46 6.18
N GLY A 489 36.33 30.37 5.32
CA GLY A 489 37.72 30.81 5.26
C GLY A 489 38.18 31.70 6.42
N ASP A 490 37.25 32.40 7.08
CA ASP A 490 37.56 33.53 7.96
C ASP A 490 38.09 33.16 9.36
N LYS A 491 38.70 34.16 10.00
CA LYS A 491 39.30 34.09 11.34
C LYS A 491 38.27 34.19 12.48
N TYR A 492 37.09 34.75 12.20
CA TYR A 492 35.95 34.88 13.11
C TYR A 492 34.67 34.42 12.39
N VAL A 493 33.81 33.67 13.08
CA VAL A 493 32.63 33.06 12.43
C VAL A 493 31.36 33.92 12.48
N VAL A 494 31.33 35.02 13.24
CA VAL A 494 30.13 35.83 13.50
C VAL A 494 29.41 36.32 12.21
N PRO A 495 30.08 36.93 11.21
CA PRO A 495 29.41 37.36 9.98
C PRO A 495 28.80 36.21 9.18
N ALA A 496 29.45 35.03 9.21
CA ALA A 496 28.93 33.82 8.58
C ALA A 496 27.72 33.25 9.35
N LEU A 497 27.76 33.23 10.68
CA LEU A 497 26.63 32.79 11.52
C LEU A 497 25.40 33.67 11.31
N VAL A 498 25.57 35.00 11.23
CA VAL A 498 24.50 35.95 10.89
C VAL A 498 23.91 35.63 9.52
N ARG A 499 24.75 35.55 8.48
CA ARG A 499 24.30 35.29 7.10
C ARG A 499 23.59 33.93 6.96
N MET A 500 24.08 32.91 7.66
CA MET A 500 23.46 31.57 7.71
C MET A 500 22.08 31.53 8.40
N ILE A 501 21.68 32.57 9.13
CA ILE A 501 20.35 32.69 9.76
C ILE A 501 19.46 33.65 8.99
N THR A 502 19.97 34.80 8.54
CA THR A 502 19.17 35.80 7.82
C THR A 502 18.89 35.41 6.38
N SER A 503 19.84 34.76 5.70
CA SER A 503 19.90 34.79 4.22
C SER A 503 20.22 33.47 3.55
N ASP A 504 21.23 32.71 4.01
CA ASP A 504 21.61 31.44 3.36
C ASP A 504 20.56 30.34 3.66
N PRO A 505 20.01 29.63 2.65
CA PRO A 505 19.10 28.51 2.87
C PRO A 505 19.77 27.31 3.56
N VAL A 506 19.09 26.70 4.53
CA VAL A 506 19.62 25.53 5.27
C VAL A 506 19.32 24.25 4.48
N ASN A 507 20.36 23.52 4.10
CA ASN A 507 20.24 22.12 3.69
C ASN A 507 20.65 21.22 4.86
N TRP A 508 19.67 20.84 5.68
CA TRP A 508 19.88 20.13 6.95
C TRP A 508 20.41 18.70 6.76
N GLU A 509 19.98 18.05 5.68
CA GLU A 509 20.39 16.69 5.35
C GLU A 509 21.90 16.65 5.06
N ASN A 510 22.38 17.53 4.17
CA ASN A 510 23.81 17.71 3.91
C ASN A 510 24.56 18.19 5.17
N ALA A 511 24.01 19.16 5.90
CA ALA A 511 24.68 19.77 7.06
C ALA A 511 24.86 18.82 8.27
N THR A 512 24.17 17.67 8.26
CA THR A 512 24.27 16.61 9.29
C THR A 512 24.91 15.32 8.77
N VAL A 513 25.60 15.33 7.62
CA VAL A 513 26.45 14.20 7.20
C VAL A 513 27.72 14.17 8.06
N PHE A 514 27.58 13.63 9.27
CA PHE A 514 28.69 13.30 10.16
C PHE A 514 29.19 11.89 9.84
N GLU A 515 30.41 11.78 9.30
CA GLU A 515 31.03 10.49 9.03
C GLU A 515 31.22 9.68 10.33
N ASN A 516 30.89 8.39 10.27
CA ASN A 516 31.04 7.43 11.37
C ASN A 516 30.34 7.77 12.70
N ALA A 517 29.46 8.79 12.73
CA ALA A 517 28.66 9.09 13.91
C ALA A 517 27.72 7.93 14.26
N THR A 518 27.74 7.47 15.51
CA THR A 518 26.83 6.44 16.03
C THR A 518 25.68 7.03 16.84
N HIS A 519 25.89 8.22 17.42
CA HIS A 519 24.93 8.91 18.27
C HIS A 519 24.86 10.40 17.89
N ILE A 520 23.66 10.99 17.97
CA ILE A 520 23.41 12.43 17.89
C ILE A 520 22.63 12.85 19.14
N VAL A 521 23.08 13.93 19.79
CA VAL A 521 22.45 14.45 21.02
C VAL A 521 21.77 15.79 20.71
N ASP A 522 20.45 15.84 20.84
CA ASP A 522 19.66 17.07 20.64
C ASP A 522 19.50 17.82 21.97
N PHE A 523 20.19 18.96 22.09
CA PHE A 523 20.03 19.93 23.17
C PHE A 523 18.96 21.00 22.85
N GLY A 524 18.29 20.91 21.70
CA GLY A 524 17.28 21.85 21.23
C GLY A 524 15.94 21.78 21.98
N PRO A 525 15.08 22.82 21.80
CA PRO A 525 13.73 22.83 22.35
C PRO A 525 12.79 21.87 21.59
N GLY A 526 11.62 21.61 22.18
CA GLY A 526 10.50 20.92 21.53
C GLY A 526 10.46 19.39 21.71
N GLY A 527 11.54 18.76 22.18
CA GLY A 527 11.54 17.33 22.55
C GLY A 527 11.09 16.42 21.40
N ILE A 528 9.96 15.73 21.57
CA ILE A 528 9.39 14.84 20.53
C ILE A 528 8.97 15.56 19.23
N SER A 529 8.74 16.88 19.30
CA SER A 529 8.48 17.76 18.16
C SER A 529 9.73 18.53 17.70
N GLY A 530 10.86 18.29 18.37
CA GLY A 530 12.14 18.95 18.15
C GLY A 530 12.95 18.39 16.98
N LEU A 531 14.14 18.96 16.81
CA LEU A 531 15.07 18.70 15.71
C LEU A 531 15.59 17.26 15.70
N GLY A 532 15.74 16.64 16.87
CA GLY A 532 16.21 15.28 17.04
C GLY A 532 15.29 14.26 16.37
N VAL A 533 13.96 14.33 16.58
CA VAL A 533 13.01 13.39 15.96
C VAL A 533 12.95 13.55 14.43
N LEU A 534 13.15 14.77 13.93
CA LEU A 534 13.29 15.02 12.49
C LEU A 534 14.56 14.36 11.95
N THR A 535 15.70 14.62 12.60
CA THR A 535 17.02 14.08 12.19
C THR A 535 17.07 12.56 12.31
N ASN A 536 16.36 11.97 13.28
CA ASN A 536 16.21 10.52 13.44
C ASN A 536 15.52 9.90 12.22
N ARG A 537 14.50 10.55 11.63
CA ARG A 537 13.83 10.06 10.41
C ARG A 537 14.73 10.13 9.18
N ASN A 538 15.59 11.15 9.08
CA ASN A 538 16.56 11.28 7.99
C ASN A 538 17.67 10.21 8.05
N LYS A 539 17.94 9.68 9.26
CA LYS A 539 19.07 8.77 9.53
C LYS A 539 18.63 7.37 9.99
N ASP A 540 17.32 7.09 9.99
CA ASP A 540 16.77 5.78 10.32
C ASP A 540 17.40 4.72 9.39
N GLY A 541 17.87 3.61 9.96
CA GLY A 541 18.58 2.58 9.20
C GLY A 541 20.04 2.87 8.83
N THR A 542 20.59 4.06 9.12
CA THR A 542 22.03 4.34 8.94
C THR A 542 22.87 3.92 10.15
N GLY A 543 22.25 3.48 11.25
CA GLY A 543 22.92 3.10 12.50
C GLY A 543 23.13 4.25 13.50
N VAL A 544 22.48 5.40 13.29
CA VAL A 544 22.59 6.58 14.17
C VAL A 544 21.45 6.61 15.18
N ARG A 545 21.74 6.48 16.48
CA ARG A 545 20.78 6.72 17.58
C ARG A 545 20.67 8.22 17.83
N VAL A 546 19.46 8.78 17.90
CA VAL A 546 19.26 10.15 18.38
C VAL A 546 18.79 10.14 19.84
N ILE A 547 19.40 10.96 20.70
CA ILE A 547 19.04 11.14 22.11
C ILE A 547 18.57 12.57 22.36
N LEU A 548 17.40 12.74 22.98
CA LEU A 548 16.80 14.03 23.32
C LEU A 548 17.26 14.51 24.72
N ALA A 549 18.34 15.29 24.78
CA ALA A 549 18.90 15.80 26.03
C ALA A 549 18.02 16.83 26.75
N GLY A 550 16.99 17.36 26.10
CA GLY A 550 16.01 18.28 26.69
C GLY A 550 14.87 17.60 27.46
N SER A 551 14.67 16.28 27.37
CA SER A 551 13.51 15.58 27.93
C SER A 551 13.90 14.32 28.69
N MET A 552 13.36 14.14 29.90
CA MET A 552 13.65 12.98 30.76
C MET A 552 13.02 11.68 30.26
N ASP A 553 11.88 11.77 29.57
CA ASP A 553 11.07 10.66 29.06
C ASP A 553 10.19 11.18 27.90
N GLY A 554 9.56 10.29 27.14
CA GLY A 554 8.62 10.66 26.07
C GLY A 554 8.03 9.48 25.30
N THR A 555 6.99 9.76 24.51
CA THR A 555 6.14 8.75 23.86
C THR A 555 6.74 8.09 22.62
N ASN A 556 7.92 8.53 22.16
CA ASN A 556 8.57 8.02 20.96
C ASN A 556 9.73 7.08 21.33
N ALA A 557 9.57 5.77 21.13
CA ALA A 557 10.61 4.76 21.43
C ALA A 557 11.82 4.82 20.47
N GLU A 558 11.65 5.42 19.29
CA GLU A 558 12.67 5.45 18.23
C GLU A 558 13.86 6.38 18.56
N VAL A 559 13.72 7.21 19.60
CA VAL A 559 14.76 8.09 20.13
C VAL A 559 15.05 7.78 21.59
N GLY A 560 16.26 8.09 22.01
CA GLY A 560 16.66 8.09 23.41
C GLY A 560 16.19 9.36 24.12
N TYR A 561 16.18 9.30 25.44
CA TYR A 561 15.89 10.43 26.31
C TYR A 561 17.09 10.73 27.21
N LYS A 562 17.02 11.86 27.91
CA LYS A 562 18.10 12.38 28.76
C LYS A 562 18.79 11.34 29.68
N PRO A 563 18.13 10.30 30.24
CA PRO A 563 18.80 9.24 31.00
C PRO A 563 19.88 8.47 30.23
N GLU A 564 19.74 8.27 28.91
CA GLU A 564 20.73 7.52 28.09
C GLU A 564 22.10 8.25 27.98
N LEU A 565 22.24 9.46 28.55
CA LEU A 565 23.50 10.18 28.68
C LEU A 565 24.20 9.97 30.03
N PHE A 566 23.51 9.44 31.04
CA PHE A 566 24.02 9.37 32.43
C PHE A 566 23.89 7.98 33.07
N ASP A 567 23.37 7.00 32.33
CA ASP A 567 23.32 5.61 32.74
C ASP A 567 24.75 5.09 33.04
N ARG A 568 24.86 4.21 34.03
CA ARG A 568 26.11 3.72 34.61
C ARG A 568 26.24 2.20 34.55
N ASP A 569 25.28 1.53 33.93
CA ASP A 569 25.42 0.13 33.56
C ASP A 569 26.50 -0.01 32.48
N GLU A 570 27.70 -0.46 32.87
CA GLU A 570 28.86 -0.57 31.95
C GLU A 570 28.64 -1.59 30.82
N GLU A 571 27.69 -2.52 30.96
CA GLU A 571 27.38 -3.54 29.96
C GLU A 571 26.19 -3.17 29.06
N HIS A 572 25.22 -2.38 29.55
CA HIS A 572 23.92 -2.18 28.88
C HIS A 572 23.47 -0.73 28.67
N ALA A 573 24.19 0.29 29.17
CA ALA A 573 23.81 1.70 29.03
C ALA A 573 23.66 2.19 27.57
N VAL A 574 24.54 1.74 26.66
CA VAL A 574 24.67 2.32 25.31
C VAL A 574 23.85 1.57 24.27
N LYS A 575 22.78 2.20 23.77
CA LYS A 575 21.83 1.61 22.81
C LYS A 575 22.08 2.10 21.38
N TYR A 576 22.70 1.25 20.57
CA TYR A 576 22.94 1.53 19.15
C TYR A 576 21.66 1.37 18.31
N ALA A 577 21.49 2.23 17.30
CA ALA A 577 20.48 2.03 16.27
C ALA A 577 20.96 1.01 15.21
N VAL A 578 20.04 0.27 14.60
CA VAL A 578 20.38 -0.72 13.57
C VAL A 578 20.80 -0.02 12.27
N ASN A 579 21.93 -0.46 11.70
CA ASN A 579 22.29 -0.13 10.32
C ASN A 579 21.76 -1.23 9.39
N TRP A 580 20.79 -0.91 8.53
CA TRP A 580 20.09 -1.90 7.72
C TRP A 580 21.00 -2.61 6.69
N VAL A 581 22.05 -1.93 6.21
CA VAL A 581 23.01 -2.52 5.26
C VAL A 581 23.97 -3.48 5.98
N LYS A 582 24.39 -3.15 7.20
CA LYS A 582 25.22 -4.05 8.02
C LYS A 582 24.45 -5.30 8.44
N GLU A 583 23.18 -5.13 8.84
CA GLU A 583 22.37 -6.20 9.42
C GLU A 583 21.70 -7.08 8.35
N PHE A 584 20.96 -6.47 7.43
CA PHE A 584 20.15 -7.17 6.43
C PHE A 584 20.79 -7.19 5.03
N GLY A 585 21.97 -6.59 4.84
CA GLY A 585 22.68 -6.63 3.56
C GLY A 585 23.14 -8.05 3.19
N PRO A 586 23.00 -8.44 1.92
CA PRO A 586 23.30 -9.80 1.47
C PRO A 586 24.80 -10.09 1.57
N ARG A 587 25.14 -11.31 1.97
CA ARG A 587 26.52 -11.80 2.09
C ARG A 587 26.70 -13.06 1.25
N LEU A 588 27.90 -13.64 1.24
CA LEU A 588 28.16 -14.96 0.65
C LEU A 588 28.65 -15.90 1.74
N VAL A 589 28.10 -17.11 1.77
CA VAL A 589 28.51 -18.19 2.68
C VAL A 589 28.82 -19.45 1.87
N LYS A 590 29.75 -20.28 2.36
CA LYS A 590 30.04 -21.59 1.78
C LYS A 590 29.68 -22.71 2.74
N THR A 591 29.07 -23.78 2.22
CA THR A 591 28.81 -25.01 2.98
C THR A 591 30.09 -25.84 3.12
N SER A 592 30.07 -26.84 4.00
CA SER A 592 31.16 -27.83 4.15
C SER A 592 31.45 -28.61 2.87
N VAL A 593 30.48 -28.71 1.95
CA VAL A 593 30.63 -29.33 0.62
C VAL A 593 30.98 -28.31 -0.49
N GLY A 594 31.33 -27.08 -0.13
CA GLY A 594 31.87 -26.06 -1.05
C GLY A 594 30.83 -25.28 -1.88
N GLN A 595 29.55 -25.61 -1.78
CA GLN A 595 28.47 -24.84 -2.42
C GLN A 595 28.44 -23.42 -1.84
N THR A 596 28.22 -22.41 -2.69
CA THR A 596 28.15 -21.00 -2.28
C THR A 596 26.70 -20.53 -2.33
N PHE A 597 26.22 -19.92 -1.25
CA PHE A 597 24.86 -19.37 -1.14
C PHE A 597 24.93 -17.86 -0.87
N VAL A 598 23.93 -17.13 -1.36
CA VAL A 598 23.67 -15.75 -0.92
C VAL A 598 23.03 -15.81 0.46
N ASP A 599 23.75 -15.32 1.46
CA ASP A 599 23.39 -15.36 2.87
C ASP A 599 22.51 -14.14 3.22
N THR A 600 21.23 -14.42 3.53
CA THR A 600 20.19 -13.45 3.90
C THR A 600 19.28 -14.06 4.96
N LYS A 601 18.36 -13.27 5.52
CA LYS A 601 17.35 -13.76 6.47
C LYS A 601 16.43 -14.84 5.85
N MET A 602 16.14 -14.74 4.55
CA MET A 602 15.31 -15.72 3.84
C MET A 602 16.06 -17.03 3.59
N SER A 603 17.31 -16.98 3.12
CA SER A 603 18.07 -18.20 2.83
C SER A 603 18.47 -18.95 4.10
N ARG A 604 18.74 -18.24 5.21
CA ARG A 604 18.90 -18.84 6.54
C ARG A 604 17.64 -19.55 7.05
N LEU A 605 16.45 -18.99 6.79
CA LEU A 605 15.17 -19.59 7.21
C LEU A 605 14.84 -20.85 6.40
N LEU A 606 15.00 -20.79 5.07
CA LEU A 606 14.52 -21.83 4.14
C LEU A 606 15.59 -22.87 3.75
N GLY A 607 16.87 -22.63 4.05
CA GLY A 607 17.98 -23.52 3.69
C GLY A 607 18.32 -23.57 2.19
N VAL A 608 17.86 -22.59 1.42
CA VAL A 608 17.95 -22.51 -0.05
C VAL A 608 18.23 -21.07 -0.51
N PRO A 609 18.57 -20.79 -1.79
CA PRO A 609 18.83 -19.43 -2.25
C PRO A 609 17.65 -18.48 -1.98
N PRO A 610 17.88 -17.15 -1.83
CA PRO A 610 16.85 -16.15 -1.53
C PRO A 610 16.01 -15.77 -2.78
N VAL A 611 15.71 -16.76 -3.62
CA VAL A 611 14.90 -16.69 -4.84
C VAL A 611 13.79 -17.73 -4.69
N MET A 612 12.53 -17.33 -4.85
CA MET A 612 11.39 -18.23 -4.75
C MET A 612 10.37 -18.04 -5.87
N VAL A 613 9.68 -19.12 -6.23
CA VAL A 613 8.57 -19.09 -7.18
C VAL A 613 7.25 -18.91 -6.42
N ALA A 614 6.49 -17.89 -6.82
CA ALA A 614 5.21 -17.55 -6.22
C ALA A 614 4.15 -18.64 -6.44
N GLY A 615 3.27 -18.84 -5.46
CA GLY A 615 2.03 -19.60 -5.65
C GLY A 615 1.12 -18.92 -6.68
N MET A 616 0.93 -19.57 -7.83
CA MET A 616 0.16 -19.05 -8.97
C MET A 616 -0.87 -20.08 -9.44
N THR A 617 -2.11 -19.64 -9.64
CA THR A 617 -3.11 -20.43 -10.37
C THR A 617 -3.17 -19.88 -11.82
N PRO A 618 -2.90 -20.70 -12.86
CA PRO A 618 -2.78 -22.15 -12.82
C PRO A 618 -1.36 -22.69 -12.57
N THR A 619 -0.30 -21.93 -12.89
CA THR A 619 1.06 -22.45 -13.14
C THR A 619 1.76 -23.22 -12.01
N THR A 620 1.43 -23.02 -10.72
CA THR A 620 1.96 -23.84 -9.62
C THR A 620 0.90 -24.75 -8.96
N VAL A 621 -0.18 -25.03 -9.68
CA VAL A 621 -1.10 -26.15 -9.39
C VAL A 621 -0.48 -27.49 -9.82
N PRO A 622 0.22 -27.63 -10.97
CA PRO A 622 0.89 -28.88 -11.33
C PRO A 622 1.94 -29.32 -10.30
N TRP A 623 1.77 -30.53 -9.79
CA TRP A 623 2.56 -31.11 -8.70
C TRP A 623 4.02 -31.38 -9.12
N ASP A 624 4.24 -31.65 -10.39
CA ASP A 624 5.50 -31.99 -11.05
C ASP A 624 6.35 -30.74 -11.32
N PHE A 625 5.74 -29.62 -11.75
CA PHE A 625 6.44 -28.33 -11.82
C PHE A 625 6.94 -27.89 -10.43
N VAL A 626 6.11 -28.08 -9.40
CA VAL A 626 6.46 -27.84 -8.00
C VAL A 626 7.63 -28.75 -7.56
N ALA A 627 7.54 -30.06 -7.82
CA ALA A 627 8.61 -30.99 -7.48
C ALA A 627 9.93 -30.72 -8.22
N ALA A 628 9.86 -30.37 -9.52
CA ALA A 628 11.02 -30.00 -10.34
C ALA A 628 11.73 -28.74 -9.78
N THR A 629 10.96 -27.70 -9.43
CA THR A 629 11.52 -26.47 -8.84
C THR A 629 12.16 -26.73 -7.46
N MET A 630 11.54 -27.56 -6.63
CA MET A 630 12.11 -27.98 -5.34
C MET A 630 13.38 -28.84 -5.50
N THR A 631 13.48 -29.61 -6.59
CA THR A 631 14.64 -30.45 -6.95
C THR A 631 15.77 -29.63 -7.56
N ALA A 632 15.46 -28.54 -8.27
CA ALA A 632 16.43 -27.54 -8.71
C ALA A 632 17.11 -26.81 -7.54
N GLY A 633 16.56 -26.90 -6.32
CA GLY A 633 17.12 -26.33 -5.09
C GLY A 633 16.45 -25.04 -4.62
N TYR A 634 15.31 -24.65 -5.22
CA TYR A 634 14.63 -23.39 -4.93
C TYR A 634 13.34 -23.60 -4.15
N GLN A 635 12.80 -22.52 -3.55
CA GLN A 635 11.50 -22.55 -2.88
C GLN A 635 10.37 -22.24 -3.86
N ILE A 636 9.25 -22.96 -3.73
CA ILE A 636 8.03 -22.76 -4.53
C ILE A 636 6.81 -23.04 -3.65
N GLU A 637 5.69 -22.41 -3.98
CA GLU A 637 4.41 -22.60 -3.28
C GLU A 637 3.41 -23.37 -4.16
N LEU A 638 2.89 -24.50 -3.67
CA LEU A 638 1.80 -25.23 -4.32
C LEU A 638 0.52 -24.39 -4.27
N ALA A 639 -0.06 -24.07 -5.43
CA ALA A 639 -1.26 -23.25 -5.51
C ALA A 639 -2.53 -24.06 -5.18
N GLY A 640 -3.00 -23.95 -3.93
CA GLY A 640 -4.28 -24.53 -3.48
C GLY A 640 -5.50 -24.04 -4.26
N GLY A 641 -5.39 -22.92 -4.99
CA GLY A 641 -6.47 -22.33 -5.79
C GLY A 641 -7.00 -23.19 -6.94
N GLY A 642 -6.19 -24.13 -7.45
CA GLY A 642 -6.62 -25.08 -8.50
C GLY A 642 -7.28 -26.37 -7.98
N TYR A 643 -7.30 -26.59 -6.67
CA TYR A 643 -7.84 -27.81 -6.07
C TYR A 643 -9.26 -27.57 -5.56
N TYR A 644 -10.24 -28.29 -6.14
CA TYR A 644 -11.65 -28.15 -5.80
C TYR A 644 -12.15 -29.13 -4.73
N ASN A 645 -11.34 -30.13 -4.37
CA ASN A 645 -11.68 -31.14 -3.36
C ASN A 645 -10.41 -31.65 -2.64
N ALA A 646 -10.60 -32.23 -1.45
CA ALA A 646 -9.50 -32.72 -0.62
C ALA A 646 -8.71 -33.87 -1.27
N LYS A 647 -9.39 -34.81 -1.94
CA LYS A 647 -8.75 -36.00 -2.52
C LYS A 647 -7.64 -35.64 -3.52
N THR A 648 -7.94 -34.78 -4.50
CA THR A 648 -6.94 -34.41 -5.52
C THR A 648 -5.78 -33.59 -4.95
N MET A 649 -6.03 -32.81 -3.89
CA MET A 649 -4.98 -32.05 -3.20
C MET A 649 -4.06 -32.98 -2.40
N THR A 650 -4.61 -33.96 -1.67
CA THR A 650 -3.85 -35.02 -0.98
C THR A 650 -3.02 -35.86 -1.96
N GLU A 651 -3.60 -36.25 -3.10
CA GLU A 651 -2.89 -37.00 -4.14
C GLU A 651 -1.72 -36.20 -4.75
N ALA A 652 -1.85 -34.88 -4.92
CA ALA A 652 -0.77 -34.03 -5.37
C ALA A 652 0.33 -33.87 -4.32
N LEU A 653 -0.03 -33.63 -3.06
CA LEU A 653 0.92 -33.51 -1.95
C LEU A 653 1.76 -34.78 -1.76
N HIS A 654 1.14 -35.96 -1.81
CA HIS A 654 1.87 -37.24 -1.76
C HIS A 654 2.71 -37.55 -3.01
N LYS A 655 2.43 -36.94 -4.17
CA LYS A 655 3.30 -37.04 -5.35
C LYS A 655 4.53 -36.13 -5.21
N ILE A 656 4.35 -34.90 -4.70
CA ILE A 656 5.45 -33.98 -4.38
C ILE A 656 6.36 -34.62 -3.33
N GLU A 657 5.81 -35.06 -2.20
CA GLU A 657 6.51 -35.74 -1.10
C GLU A 657 7.44 -36.87 -1.57
N LYS A 658 7.02 -37.65 -2.58
CA LYS A 658 7.77 -38.80 -3.12
C LYS A 658 8.78 -38.42 -4.21
N ALA A 659 8.74 -37.20 -4.72
CA ALA A 659 9.57 -36.73 -5.83
C ALA A 659 10.62 -35.68 -5.41
N ILE A 660 10.41 -34.98 -4.30
CA ILE A 660 11.35 -33.97 -3.79
C ILE A 660 12.53 -34.58 -3.04
N PRO A 661 13.68 -33.88 -2.92
CA PRO A 661 14.79 -34.32 -2.09
C PRO A 661 14.36 -34.51 -0.61
N PRO A 662 14.66 -35.65 0.04
CA PRO A 662 14.27 -35.91 1.42
C PRO A 662 14.70 -34.81 2.38
N GLY A 663 13.78 -34.36 3.23
CA GLY A 663 13.99 -33.26 4.18
C GLY A 663 13.65 -31.87 3.67
N ARG A 664 13.42 -31.66 2.37
CA ARG A 664 12.77 -30.43 1.85
C ARG A 664 11.30 -30.42 2.27
N GLY A 665 10.80 -29.27 2.75
CA GLY A 665 9.39 -29.11 3.08
C GLY A 665 8.59 -28.31 2.03
N ILE A 666 7.30 -28.63 1.96
CA ILE A 666 6.33 -28.08 1.03
C ILE A 666 5.73 -26.80 1.64
N THR A 667 5.61 -25.74 0.83
CA THR A 667 4.79 -24.57 1.15
C THR A 667 3.52 -24.58 0.30
N VAL A 668 2.36 -24.31 0.91
CA VAL A 668 1.05 -24.27 0.22
C VAL A 668 0.49 -22.85 0.23
N ASN A 669 0.14 -22.32 -0.94
CA ASN A 669 -0.50 -21.01 -1.10
C ASN A 669 -2.03 -21.15 -1.23
N LEU A 670 -2.77 -20.59 -0.28
CA LEU A 670 -4.24 -20.50 -0.27
C LEU A 670 -4.74 -19.08 -0.60
N ILE A 671 -6.03 -18.95 -0.91
CA ILE A 671 -6.66 -17.70 -1.37
C ILE A 671 -7.73 -17.26 -0.36
N TYR A 672 -7.48 -16.15 0.35
CA TYR A 672 -8.31 -15.71 1.48
C TYR A 672 -9.75 -15.35 1.09
N VAL A 673 -9.94 -14.73 -0.09
CA VAL A 673 -11.26 -14.42 -0.65
C VAL A 673 -12.07 -15.65 -1.12
N ASN A 674 -11.56 -16.88 -0.92
CA ASN A 674 -12.30 -18.12 -1.13
C ASN A 674 -12.47 -18.91 0.18
N PRO A 675 -13.26 -18.41 1.14
CA PRO A 675 -13.45 -19.07 2.44
C PRO A 675 -14.06 -20.48 2.33
N ARG A 676 -14.83 -20.74 1.25
CA ARG A 676 -15.37 -22.08 0.96
C ARG A 676 -14.28 -23.11 0.65
N ALA A 677 -13.16 -22.70 0.06
CA ALA A 677 -12.00 -23.58 -0.14
C ALA A 677 -11.20 -23.71 1.15
N MET A 678 -10.90 -22.59 1.83
CA MET A 678 -10.15 -22.61 3.09
C MET A 678 -10.79 -23.47 4.19
N GLY A 679 -12.12 -23.49 4.27
CA GLY A 679 -12.88 -24.29 5.24
C GLY A 679 -12.69 -25.81 5.14
N TRP A 680 -12.10 -26.34 4.05
CA TRP A 680 -11.59 -27.72 4.01
C TRP A 680 -10.07 -27.80 3.81
N GLN A 681 -9.44 -26.80 3.18
CA GLN A 681 -7.99 -26.79 2.93
C GLN A 681 -7.18 -26.62 4.22
N ILE A 682 -7.60 -25.77 5.16
CA ILE A 682 -6.90 -25.55 6.43
C ILE A 682 -6.93 -26.83 7.31
N PRO A 683 -8.10 -27.46 7.59
CA PRO A 683 -8.13 -28.74 8.30
C PRO A 683 -7.35 -29.87 7.58
N LEU A 684 -7.35 -29.89 6.25
CA LEU A 684 -6.60 -30.88 5.48
C LEU A 684 -5.08 -30.72 5.66
N ILE A 685 -4.56 -29.49 5.64
CA ILE A 685 -3.14 -29.20 5.87
C ILE A 685 -2.74 -29.65 7.27
N GLY A 686 -3.50 -29.27 8.31
CA GLY A 686 -3.23 -29.69 9.69
C GLY A 686 -3.24 -31.22 9.85
N LYS A 687 -4.21 -31.91 9.23
CA LYS A 687 -4.26 -33.38 9.25
C LYS A 687 -3.06 -34.01 8.55
N LEU A 688 -2.78 -33.64 7.29
CA LEU A 688 -1.68 -34.22 6.52
C LEU A 688 -0.32 -33.96 7.20
N ARG A 689 -0.17 -32.79 7.85
CA ARG A 689 1.03 -32.48 8.64
C ARG A 689 1.15 -33.36 9.88
N ALA A 690 0.06 -33.64 10.58
CA ALA A 690 0.03 -34.61 11.69
C ALA A 690 0.25 -36.06 11.23
N ASP A 691 -0.26 -36.43 10.04
CA ASP A 691 -0.03 -37.73 9.39
C ASP A 691 1.43 -37.91 8.92
N GLY A 692 2.27 -36.86 9.01
CA GLY A 692 3.72 -36.91 8.74
C GLY A 692 4.17 -36.26 7.43
N VAL A 693 3.25 -35.82 6.57
CA VAL A 693 3.57 -35.20 5.26
C VAL A 693 4.40 -33.92 5.51
N PRO A 694 5.46 -33.65 4.72
CA PRO A 694 6.42 -32.58 4.99
C PRO A 694 5.92 -31.17 4.64
N ILE A 695 4.69 -30.81 5.03
CA ILE A 695 4.15 -29.45 4.86
C ILE A 695 4.73 -28.55 5.96
N GLU A 696 5.61 -27.61 5.61
CA GLU A 696 6.24 -26.71 6.58
C GLU A 696 5.83 -25.24 6.44
N GLY A 697 5.22 -24.87 5.31
CA GLY A 697 4.79 -23.50 5.04
C GLY A 697 3.34 -23.38 4.62
N LEU A 698 2.68 -22.32 5.10
CA LEU A 698 1.38 -21.87 4.62
C LEU A 698 1.49 -20.42 4.17
N THR A 699 1.07 -20.09 2.95
CA THR A 699 0.99 -18.71 2.45
C THR A 699 -0.46 -18.33 2.20
N ILE A 700 -0.88 -17.18 2.73
CA ILE A 700 -2.22 -16.61 2.50
C ILE A 700 -2.11 -15.47 1.48
N GLY A 701 -2.71 -15.69 0.31
CA GLY A 701 -2.80 -14.72 -0.79
C GLY A 701 -4.18 -14.06 -0.90
N ALA A 702 -4.22 -12.92 -1.60
CA ALA A 702 -5.42 -12.11 -1.84
C ALA A 702 -6.16 -11.67 -0.55
N GLY A 703 -5.41 -11.42 0.53
CA GLY A 703 -5.91 -10.93 1.81
C GLY A 703 -4.89 -11.14 2.92
N VAL A 704 -5.08 -10.47 4.05
CA VAL A 704 -4.36 -10.73 5.30
C VAL A 704 -5.42 -11.04 6.37
N PRO A 705 -5.30 -12.13 7.15
CA PRO A 705 -6.28 -12.47 8.19
C PRO A 705 -6.34 -11.46 9.34
N SER A 706 -7.32 -11.63 10.22
CA SER A 706 -7.28 -11.02 11.55
C SER A 706 -6.16 -11.65 12.39
N ILE A 707 -5.82 -11.07 13.54
CA ILE A 707 -4.72 -11.59 14.39
C ILE A 707 -5.12 -12.96 14.95
N GLU A 708 -6.37 -13.11 15.34
CA GLU A 708 -6.95 -14.32 15.94
C GLU A 708 -6.90 -15.49 14.94
N VAL A 709 -7.31 -15.26 13.69
CA VAL A 709 -7.25 -16.27 12.62
C VAL A 709 -5.82 -16.61 12.20
N ALA A 710 -4.90 -15.63 12.24
CA ALA A 710 -3.49 -15.89 11.97
C ALA A 710 -2.84 -16.73 13.09
N ASN A 711 -3.15 -16.43 14.36
CA ASN A 711 -2.70 -17.21 15.51
C ASN A 711 -3.22 -18.65 15.44
N GLU A 712 -4.50 -18.87 15.10
CA GLU A 712 -5.05 -20.22 14.90
C GLU A 712 -4.20 -21.04 13.91
N TYR A 713 -3.81 -20.45 12.78
CA TYR A 713 -2.99 -21.15 11.78
C TYR A 713 -1.55 -21.40 12.23
N ILE A 714 -0.97 -20.49 13.02
CA ILE A 714 0.39 -20.61 13.57
C ILE A 714 0.44 -21.68 14.67
N GLU A 715 -0.52 -21.68 15.59
CA GLU A 715 -0.53 -22.52 16.78
C GLU A 715 -1.01 -23.96 16.50
N THR A 716 -1.95 -24.17 15.57
CA THR A 716 -2.59 -25.48 15.37
C THR A 716 -2.00 -26.35 14.25
N LEU A 717 -1.42 -25.77 13.20
CA LEU A 717 -1.13 -26.51 11.96
C LEU A 717 0.24 -27.22 11.94
N GLY A 718 1.13 -26.99 12.91
CA GLY A 718 2.46 -27.62 12.96
C GLY A 718 3.42 -27.20 11.83
N ILE A 719 3.15 -26.03 11.22
CA ILE A 719 4.00 -25.34 10.24
C ILE A 719 5.21 -24.65 10.91
N LYS A 720 6.25 -24.36 10.13
CA LYS A 720 7.48 -23.67 10.57
C LYS A 720 7.51 -22.18 10.21
N HIS A 721 6.80 -21.78 9.15
CA HIS A 721 6.70 -20.40 8.70
C HIS A 721 5.34 -20.11 8.06
N ILE A 722 4.90 -18.85 8.14
CA ILE A 722 3.66 -18.39 7.50
C ILE A 722 3.95 -17.21 6.56
N GLY A 723 3.41 -17.27 5.34
CA GLY A 723 3.53 -16.23 4.33
C GLY A 723 2.27 -15.39 4.22
N PHE A 724 2.44 -14.08 4.01
CA PHE A 724 1.35 -13.16 3.70
C PHE A 724 1.70 -12.31 2.48
N LYS A 725 0.72 -12.07 1.60
CA LYS A 725 0.84 -11.20 0.42
C LYS A 725 0.04 -9.90 0.61
N PRO A 726 0.53 -8.93 1.41
CA PRO A 726 -0.16 -7.66 1.63
C PRO A 726 -0.11 -6.78 0.38
N GLY A 727 -1.27 -6.26 -0.04
CA GLY A 727 -1.40 -5.37 -1.22
C GLY A 727 -1.52 -3.87 -0.91
N SER A 728 -1.44 -3.45 0.35
CA SER A 728 -1.51 -2.04 0.78
C SER A 728 -0.70 -1.78 2.05
N MET A 729 -0.48 -0.50 2.40
CA MET A 729 0.18 -0.12 3.66
C MET A 729 -0.56 -0.62 4.91
N GLU A 730 -1.89 -0.66 4.86
CA GLU A 730 -2.73 -1.14 5.96
C GLU A 730 -2.59 -2.66 6.12
N ALA A 731 -2.53 -3.39 5.00
CA ALA A 731 -2.23 -4.82 5.00
C ALA A 731 -0.79 -5.11 5.50
N ILE A 732 0.21 -4.29 5.14
CA ILE A 732 1.56 -4.37 5.72
C ILE A 732 1.50 -4.16 7.23
N GLN A 733 0.74 -3.18 7.72
CA GLN A 733 0.60 -2.96 9.16
C GLN A 733 -0.08 -4.14 9.86
N GLN A 734 -1.05 -4.79 9.21
CA GLN A 734 -1.68 -5.98 9.77
C GLN A 734 -0.70 -7.16 9.88
N VAL A 735 0.18 -7.36 8.89
CA VAL A 735 1.27 -8.34 9.00
C VAL A 735 2.24 -8.00 10.14
N ILE A 736 2.57 -6.72 10.35
CA ILE A 736 3.37 -6.26 11.49
C ILE A 736 2.65 -6.55 12.83
N ASN A 737 1.32 -6.42 12.90
CA ASN A 737 0.56 -6.74 14.10
C ASN A 737 0.60 -8.24 14.41
N ILE A 738 0.39 -9.11 13.40
CA ILE A 738 0.48 -10.57 13.51
C ILE A 738 1.88 -11.00 13.95
N ALA A 739 2.93 -10.42 13.34
CA ALA A 739 4.32 -10.71 13.70
C ALA A 739 4.64 -10.32 15.16
N LYS A 740 4.07 -9.22 15.66
CA LYS A 740 4.21 -8.81 17.07
C LYS A 740 3.43 -9.67 18.06
N ALA A 741 2.31 -10.27 17.63
CA ALA A 741 1.60 -11.25 18.45
C ALA A 741 2.35 -12.59 18.54
N ASN A 742 3.18 -12.92 17.54
CA ASN A 742 3.90 -14.19 17.43
C ASN A 742 5.43 -13.97 17.31
N PRO A 743 6.09 -13.29 18.28
CA PRO A 743 7.43 -12.71 18.09
C PRO A 743 8.56 -13.72 17.84
N THR A 744 8.36 -15.00 18.15
CA THR A 744 9.30 -16.09 17.89
C THR A 744 9.01 -16.88 16.60
N PHE A 745 7.85 -16.65 15.95
CA PHE A 745 7.42 -17.42 14.79
C PHE A 745 7.75 -16.71 13.47
N PRO A 746 8.42 -17.37 12.49
CA PRO A 746 8.80 -16.75 11.22
C PRO A 746 7.60 -16.32 10.34
N VAL A 747 7.58 -15.04 9.96
CA VAL A 747 6.54 -14.44 9.11
C VAL A 747 7.16 -13.92 7.81
N ILE A 748 6.83 -14.52 6.67
CA ILE A 748 7.32 -14.11 5.35
C ILE A 748 6.35 -13.06 4.76
N LEU A 749 6.75 -11.80 4.78
CA LEU A 749 6.02 -10.70 4.16
C LEU A 749 6.43 -10.60 2.68
N GLN A 750 5.60 -11.17 1.81
CA GLN A 750 5.78 -11.20 0.37
C GLN A 750 5.12 -9.96 -0.25
N TRP A 751 5.88 -8.87 -0.36
CA TRP A 751 5.36 -7.61 -0.88
C TRP A 751 5.18 -7.66 -2.40
N THR A 752 4.01 -7.26 -2.89
CA THR A 752 3.69 -7.17 -4.32
C THR A 752 2.93 -5.87 -4.63
N GLY A 753 3.54 -4.99 -5.41
CA GLY A 753 2.89 -3.79 -5.97
C GLY A 753 2.05 -4.10 -7.21
N GLY A 754 1.28 -3.12 -7.68
CA GLY A 754 0.25 -3.26 -8.73
C GLY A 754 0.75 -3.78 -10.08
N ARG A 755 2.04 -3.61 -10.39
CA ARG A 755 2.73 -4.14 -11.59
C ARG A 755 2.85 -5.68 -11.68
N GLY A 756 2.18 -6.43 -10.80
CA GLY A 756 2.18 -7.89 -10.76
C GLY A 756 1.28 -8.55 -11.81
N GLY A 757 1.56 -9.81 -12.13
CA GLY A 757 0.70 -10.64 -12.98
C GLY A 757 -0.42 -11.32 -12.19
N GLY A 758 -1.58 -11.54 -12.82
CA GLY A 758 -2.75 -12.04 -12.13
C GLY A 758 -3.45 -10.95 -11.31
N HIS A 759 -4.04 -11.30 -10.17
CA HIS A 759 -4.65 -10.33 -9.25
C HIS A 759 -3.59 -9.35 -8.73
N HIS A 760 -3.88 -8.05 -8.77
CA HIS A 760 -2.93 -7.01 -8.36
C HIS A 760 -3.58 -5.92 -7.51
N SER A 761 -2.76 -5.12 -6.83
CA SER A 761 -3.21 -3.91 -6.12
C SER A 761 -3.25 -2.69 -7.05
N PHE A 762 -3.75 -1.57 -6.52
CA PHE A 762 -3.67 -0.25 -7.14
C PHE A 762 -2.45 0.56 -6.64
N GLU A 763 -1.54 -0.07 -5.89
CA GLU A 763 -0.38 0.58 -5.28
C GLU A 763 0.84 0.59 -6.20
N ASP A 764 1.61 1.68 -6.14
CA ASP A 764 3.02 1.67 -6.52
C ASP A 764 3.81 0.61 -5.70
N PHE A 765 4.86 0.05 -6.31
CA PHE A 765 5.73 -0.93 -5.65
C PHE A 765 6.63 -0.28 -4.58
N HIS A 766 7.16 0.92 -4.80
CA HIS A 766 8.16 1.51 -3.92
C HIS A 766 7.56 2.25 -2.72
N GLN A 767 6.57 3.10 -2.95
CA GLN A 767 6.07 4.07 -1.97
C GLN A 767 5.56 3.45 -0.66
N PRO A 768 4.82 2.33 -0.65
CA PRO A 768 4.41 1.67 0.59
C PRO A 768 5.60 1.16 1.41
N ILE A 769 6.62 0.58 0.76
CA ILE A 769 7.82 0.09 1.43
C ILE A 769 8.69 1.24 1.94
N LEU A 770 8.89 2.32 1.18
CA LEU A 770 9.64 3.50 1.66
C LEU A 770 9.07 4.10 2.96
N GLN A 771 7.77 3.94 3.22
CA GLN A 771 7.12 4.41 4.46
C GLN A 771 7.04 3.33 5.56
N MET A 772 7.09 2.04 5.22
CA MET A 772 6.87 0.94 6.17
C MET A 772 8.13 0.10 6.48
N TYR A 773 9.19 0.16 5.66
CA TYR A 773 10.40 -0.66 5.80
C TYR A 773 11.01 -0.59 7.20
N SER A 774 11.16 0.63 7.73
CA SER A 774 11.59 0.92 9.10
C SER A 774 10.74 0.19 10.16
N ARG A 775 9.41 0.16 9.99
CA ARG A 775 8.48 -0.51 10.91
C ARG A 775 8.50 -2.04 10.77
N ILE A 776 8.75 -2.54 9.55
CA ILE A 776 8.96 -3.96 9.25
C ILE A 776 10.25 -4.47 9.91
N ARG A 777 11.36 -3.73 9.77
CA ARG A 777 12.68 -4.09 10.33
C ARG A 777 12.79 -3.97 11.86
N ARG A 778 11.74 -3.54 12.55
CA ARG A 778 11.58 -3.59 14.02
C ARG A 778 10.88 -4.87 14.51
N CYS A 779 10.67 -5.84 13.64
CA CYS A 779 10.09 -7.14 13.98
C CYS A 779 11.04 -8.24 13.49
N ASP A 780 11.85 -8.77 14.40
CA ASP A 780 12.97 -9.66 14.08
C ASP A 780 12.55 -11.02 13.53
N ASN A 781 11.26 -11.36 13.59
CA ASN A 781 10.66 -12.52 12.93
C ASN A 781 10.13 -12.27 11.50
N ILE A 782 10.04 -11.02 11.01
CA ILE A 782 9.58 -10.76 9.64
C ILE A 782 10.73 -10.95 8.63
N VAL A 783 10.50 -11.81 7.63
CA VAL A 783 11.32 -11.95 6.42
C VAL A 783 10.65 -11.15 5.30
N LEU A 784 11.31 -10.13 4.78
CA LEU A 784 10.76 -9.20 3.79
C LEU A 784 11.21 -9.59 2.37
N VAL A 785 10.27 -10.07 1.55
CA VAL A 785 10.51 -10.58 0.20
C VAL A 785 9.90 -9.65 -0.85
N ALA A 786 10.66 -9.28 -1.88
CA ALA A 786 10.21 -8.44 -2.99
C ALA A 786 9.61 -9.31 -4.13
N GLY A 787 8.35 -9.07 -4.50
CA GLY A 787 7.73 -9.65 -5.69
C GLY A 787 7.06 -8.61 -6.58
N SER A 788 6.65 -9.03 -7.78
CA SER A 788 6.04 -8.22 -8.85
C SER A 788 7.01 -7.41 -9.73
N GLY A 789 7.01 -7.77 -11.02
CA GLY A 789 7.78 -7.12 -12.09
C GLY A 789 9.19 -7.69 -12.36
N PHE A 790 9.70 -8.60 -11.53
CA PHE A 790 11.05 -9.15 -11.63
C PHE A 790 11.20 -10.29 -12.65
N GLY A 791 12.41 -10.47 -13.19
CA GLY A 791 12.70 -11.54 -14.16
C GLY A 791 14.16 -11.98 -14.34
N GLY A 792 15.14 -11.38 -13.66
CA GLY A 792 16.54 -11.83 -13.66
C GLY A 792 17.34 -11.33 -12.45
N ALA A 793 18.68 -11.39 -12.56
CA ALA A 793 19.59 -10.95 -11.51
C ALA A 793 19.79 -9.42 -11.49
N GLU A 794 19.99 -8.79 -12.65
CA GLU A 794 20.31 -7.35 -12.75
C GLU A 794 19.18 -6.44 -12.26
N ASP A 795 17.91 -6.83 -12.46
CA ASP A 795 16.74 -6.09 -11.99
C ASP A 795 16.40 -6.37 -10.51
N THR A 796 16.84 -7.50 -9.94
CA THR A 796 16.60 -7.85 -8.52
C THR A 796 17.75 -7.46 -7.58
N TYR A 797 18.99 -7.46 -8.06
CA TYR A 797 20.18 -7.12 -7.26
C TYR A 797 20.12 -5.73 -6.59
N PRO A 798 19.55 -4.67 -7.21
CA PRO A 798 19.34 -3.39 -6.53
C PRO A 798 18.42 -3.47 -5.31
N TYR A 799 17.48 -4.44 -5.28
CA TYR A 799 16.56 -4.68 -4.17
C TYR A 799 17.20 -5.52 -3.08
N LEU A 800 17.92 -6.59 -3.42
CA LEU A 800 18.72 -7.37 -2.47
C LEU A 800 19.76 -6.50 -1.77
N THR A 801 20.53 -5.69 -2.52
CA THR A 801 21.53 -4.76 -1.94
C THR A 801 20.92 -3.55 -1.23
N GLY A 802 19.63 -3.29 -1.42
CA GLY A 802 18.97 -2.09 -0.91
C GLY A 802 19.43 -0.79 -1.58
N THR A 803 20.08 -0.82 -2.75
CA THR A 803 20.51 0.39 -3.45
C THR A 803 19.34 1.12 -4.13
N TRP A 804 18.26 0.40 -4.45
CA TRP A 804 17.02 0.91 -5.07
C TRP A 804 16.39 2.13 -4.36
N SER A 805 16.56 2.27 -3.05
CA SER A 805 15.92 3.33 -2.25
C SER A 805 16.65 4.68 -2.35
N ARG A 806 17.92 4.69 -2.78
CA ARG A 806 18.76 5.90 -2.84
C ARG A 806 18.24 6.94 -3.82
N GLN A 807 17.66 6.50 -4.96
CA GLN A 807 17.06 7.40 -5.96
C GLN A 807 15.86 8.21 -5.40
N PHE A 808 15.24 7.74 -4.32
CA PHE A 808 14.14 8.41 -3.65
C PHE A 808 14.57 9.31 -2.47
N GLY A 809 15.88 9.45 -2.21
CA GLY A 809 16.41 10.19 -1.07
C GLY A 809 16.28 9.44 0.26
N TYR A 810 16.39 8.10 0.24
CA TYR A 810 16.35 7.26 1.45
C TYR A 810 17.66 6.47 1.64
N PRO A 811 18.02 6.13 2.90
CA PRO A 811 19.03 5.12 3.21
C PRO A 811 18.77 3.79 2.52
N SER A 812 19.82 2.97 2.35
CA SER A 812 19.70 1.68 1.65
C SER A 812 18.82 0.69 2.40
N MET A 813 17.87 0.06 1.68
CA MET A 813 16.83 -0.82 2.22
C MET A 813 16.91 -2.25 1.63
N PRO A 814 17.81 -3.13 2.11
CA PRO A 814 17.92 -4.51 1.63
C PRO A 814 16.63 -5.33 1.77
N PHE A 815 16.25 -6.05 0.73
CA PHE A 815 15.26 -7.12 0.82
C PHE A 815 15.93 -8.45 1.20
N ASP A 816 15.23 -9.30 1.95
CA ASP A 816 15.76 -10.61 2.36
C ASP A 816 15.75 -11.62 1.21
N GLY A 817 14.93 -11.40 0.18
CA GLY A 817 14.90 -12.20 -1.03
C GLY A 817 13.91 -11.69 -2.07
N CYS A 818 13.83 -12.39 -3.19
CA CYS A 818 13.00 -12.04 -4.34
C CYS A 818 12.05 -13.17 -4.75
N MET A 819 10.86 -12.80 -5.19
CA MET A 819 9.78 -13.70 -5.58
C MET A 819 9.40 -13.51 -7.05
N PHE A 820 9.51 -14.61 -7.80
CA PHE A 820 9.29 -14.70 -9.23
C PHE A 820 7.92 -15.33 -9.50
N GLY A 821 7.11 -14.66 -10.30
CA GLY A 821 5.81 -15.18 -10.77
C GLY A 821 5.87 -15.41 -12.28
N SER A 822 5.27 -14.46 -13.02
CA SER A 822 5.27 -14.33 -14.48
C SER A 822 6.47 -14.88 -15.26
N ARG A 823 7.72 -14.63 -14.82
CA ARG A 823 8.96 -15.12 -15.47
C ARG A 823 9.01 -16.66 -15.55
N MET A 824 8.44 -17.37 -14.58
CA MET A 824 8.46 -18.83 -14.52
C MET A 824 7.40 -19.49 -15.42
N MET A 825 6.50 -18.72 -16.04
CA MET A 825 5.45 -19.27 -16.91
C MET A 825 5.97 -19.74 -18.28
N THR A 826 7.13 -19.26 -18.72
CA THR A 826 7.81 -19.76 -19.92
C THR A 826 8.78 -20.93 -19.64
N ALA A 827 8.95 -21.32 -18.37
CA ALA A 827 9.86 -22.40 -17.97
C ALA A 827 9.44 -23.73 -18.58
N LYS A 828 10.41 -24.58 -18.96
CA LYS A 828 10.20 -25.87 -19.63
C LYS A 828 9.23 -26.78 -18.90
N GLU A 829 9.40 -26.90 -17.59
CA GLU A 829 8.63 -27.80 -16.72
C GLU A 829 7.24 -27.24 -16.37
N ALA A 830 6.94 -25.98 -16.71
CA ALA A 830 5.62 -25.39 -16.51
C ALA A 830 4.62 -25.88 -17.59
N HIS A 831 3.41 -26.23 -17.17
CA HIS A 831 2.35 -26.81 -18.03
C HIS A 831 1.69 -25.80 -18.98
N THR A 832 2.11 -24.52 -18.94
CA THR A 832 1.63 -23.50 -19.89
C THR A 832 1.86 -23.96 -21.34
N SER A 833 0.81 -23.96 -22.15
CA SER A 833 0.85 -24.50 -23.52
C SER A 833 1.89 -23.78 -24.39
N LYS A 834 2.54 -24.48 -25.34
CA LYS A 834 3.66 -23.94 -26.13
C LYS A 834 3.35 -22.58 -26.79
N ALA A 835 2.22 -22.49 -27.51
CA ALA A 835 1.80 -21.23 -28.12
C ALA A 835 1.45 -20.12 -27.10
N ALA A 836 1.08 -20.48 -25.86
CA ALA A 836 0.92 -19.52 -24.77
C ALA A 836 2.28 -19.05 -24.24
N LYS A 837 3.31 -19.92 -24.13
CA LYS A 837 4.69 -19.51 -23.81
C LYS A 837 5.26 -18.59 -24.90
N GLU A 838 5.05 -18.93 -26.17
CA GLU A 838 5.43 -18.10 -27.33
C GLU A 838 4.73 -16.74 -27.32
N ALA A 839 3.43 -16.69 -27.00
CA ALA A 839 2.68 -15.43 -26.86
C ALA A 839 3.11 -14.59 -25.65
N ILE A 840 3.62 -15.21 -24.57
CA ILE A 840 4.25 -14.51 -23.44
C ILE A 840 5.60 -13.91 -23.85
N ALA A 841 6.45 -14.66 -24.55
CA ALA A 841 7.76 -14.20 -25.01
C ALA A 841 7.66 -13.11 -26.09
N ALA A 842 6.58 -13.10 -26.89
CA ALA A 842 6.27 -12.05 -27.85
C ALA A 842 5.73 -10.75 -27.23
N ALA A 843 5.48 -10.70 -25.91
CA ALA A 843 4.88 -9.55 -25.24
C ALA A 843 5.96 -8.54 -24.78
N PRO A 844 6.09 -7.35 -25.42
CA PRO A 844 7.26 -6.48 -25.22
C PRO A 844 7.46 -5.96 -23.78
N GLY A 845 6.42 -6.01 -22.95
CA GLY A 845 6.41 -5.46 -21.60
C GLY A 845 6.52 -3.93 -21.56
N VAL A 846 6.63 -3.38 -20.36
CA VAL A 846 6.80 -1.94 -20.10
C VAL A 846 7.71 -1.68 -18.91
N ASP A 847 8.11 -0.42 -18.73
CA ASP A 847 8.78 0.06 -17.52
C ASP A 847 7.81 0.44 -16.40
N ASP A 848 8.37 0.62 -15.20
CA ASP A 848 7.64 0.89 -13.97
C ASP A 848 6.88 2.22 -13.98
N SER A 849 7.38 3.19 -14.75
CA SER A 849 6.70 4.47 -15.02
C SER A 849 5.45 4.33 -15.88
N GLU A 850 5.22 3.17 -16.49
CA GLU A 850 4.20 2.98 -17.52
C GLU A 850 3.18 1.87 -17.21
N TRP A 851 3.36 1.09 -16.15
CA TRP A 851 2.49 -0.08 -15.88
C TRP A 851 1.01 0.31 -15.71
N GLU A 852 0.68 1.47 -15.14
CA GLU A 852 -0.71 1.93 -14.97
C GLU A 852 -1.46 2.20 -16.30
N LYS A 853 -0.78 2.20 -17.46
CA LYS A 853 -1.45 2.27 -18.76
C LYS A 853 -2.39 1.08 -19.00
N THR A 854 -2.15 -0.07 -18.37
CA THR A 854 -2.94 -1.31 -18.48
C THR A 854 -4.42 -1.14 -18.08
N TYR A 855 -4.74 -0.19 -17.20
CA TYR A 855 -6.13 0.12 -16.82
C TYR A 855 -6.95 0.73 -17.97
N ASN A 856 -6.29 1.42 -18.91
CA ASN A 856 -6.94 2.10 -20.02
C ASN A 856 -7.05 1.20 -21.25
N GLY A 857 -5.97 0.50 -21.60
CA GLY A 857 -5.88 -0.42 -22.73
C GLY A 857 -4.58 -1.25 -22.68
N PRO A 858 -4.22 -1.97 -23.76
CA PRO A 858 -3.02 -2.78 -23.79
C PRO A 858 -1.73 -1.96 -23.64
N ALA A 859 -0.84 -2.39 -22.76
CA ALA A 859 0.50 -1.85 -22.55
C ALA A 859 1.49 -3.01 -22.44
N GLY A 860 2.53 -3.03 -23.28
CA GLY A 860 3.52 -4.12 -23.30
C GLY A 860 2.97 -5.49 -23.69
N GLY A 861 1.76 -5.56 -24.28
CA GLY A 861 1.04 -6.81 -24.52
C GLY A 861 0.16 -7.27 -23.36
N VAL A 862 0.06 -6.52 -22.26
CA VAL A 862 -0.75 -6.83 -21.07
C VAL A 862 -1.86 -5.78 -20.88
N ILE A 863 -2.99 -6.17 -20.30
CA ILE A 863 -4.14 -5.29 -19.98
C ILE A 863 -4.78 -5.69 -18.64
N THR A 864 -5.35 -4.73 -17.92
CA THR A 864 -6.15 -5.00 -16.71
C THR A 864 -7.61 -5.26 -17.06
N VAL A 865 -8.18 -6.33 -16.52
CA VAL A 865 -9.62 -6.63 -16.54
C VAL A 865 -10.16 -6.87 -15.13
N ARG A 866 -11.48 -6.89 -14.93
CA ARG A 866 -12.10 -7.15 -13.62
C ARG A 866 -12.50 -8.61 -13.47
N SER A 867 -12.13 -9.19 -12.34
CA SER A 867 -12.55 -10.53 -11.92
C SER A 867 -14.07 -10.62 -11.73
N GLU A 868 -14.58 -11.85 -11.52
CA GLU A 868 -15.94 -12.12 -11.06
C GLU A 868 -16.26 -11.42 -9.72
N MET A 869 -15.24 -11.14 -8.90
CA MET A 869 -15.35 -10.48 -7.60
C MET A 869 -15.10 -8.96 -7.68
N GLY A 870 -14.90 -8.40 -8.89
CA GLY A 870 -14.67 -6.96 -9.11
C GLY A 870 -13.24 -6.47 -8.84
N GLU A 871 -12.31 -7.36 -8.50
CA GLU A 871 -10.88 -7.05 -8.31
C GLU A 871 -10.11 -7.06 -9.64
N PRO A 872 -9.06 -6.23 -9.78
CA PRO A 872 -8.32 -6.14 -11.04
C PRO A 872 -7.37 -7.33 -11.24
N ILE A 873 -7.27 -7.78 -12.50
CA ILE A 873 -6.39 -8.86 -12.95
C ILE A 873 -5.62 -8.40 -14.18
N HIS A 874 -4.28 -8.48 -14.15
CA HIS A 874 -3.46 -8.35 -15.34
C HIS A 874 -3.44 -9.67 -16.15
N LYS A 875 -3.77 -9.55 -17.45
CA LYS A 875 -3.79 -10.64 -18.43
C LYS A 875 -3.06 -10.22 -19.70
N LEU A 876 -2.51 -11.18 -20.45
CA LEU A 876 -2.05 -10.94 -21.81
C LEU A 876 -3.23 -10.47 -22.68
N ALA A 877 -3.03 -9.45 -23.50
CA ALA A 877 -4.07 -8.75 -24.27
C ALA A 877 -4.49 -9.51 -25.56
N THR A 878 -4.84 -10.79 -25.41
CA THR A 878 -5.39 -11.64 -26.47
C THR A 878 -6.77 -11.14 -26.93
N ARG A 879 -7.27 -11.55 -28.11
CA ARG A 879 -8.60 -11.15 -28.62
C ARG A 879 -9.71 -11.48 -27.62
N GLY A 880 -9.63 -12.61 -26.93
CA GLY A 880 -10.57 -13.00 -25.88
C GLY A 880 -10.48 -12.13 -24.61
N VAL A 881 -9.28 -11.68 -24.24
CA VAL A 881 -9.09 -10.74 -23.12
C VAL A 881 -9.51 -9.32 -23.49
N LEU A 882 -9.35 -8.91 -24.75
CA LEU A 882 -9.90 -7.65 -25.27
C LEU A 882 -11.44 -7.66 -25.25
N LEU A 883 -12.07 -8.78 -25.62
CA LEU A 883 -13.52 -8.96 -25.45
C LEU A 883 -13.93 -8.91 -23.97
N TRP A 884 -13.16 -9.50 -23.05
CA TRP A 884 -13.42 -9.36 -21.61
C TRP A 884 -13.37 -7.90 -21.18
N ALA A 885 -12.32 -7.15 -21.56
CA ALA A 885 -12.20 -5.73 -21.27
C ALA A 885 -13.35 -4.89 -21.85
N GLU A 886 -13.87 -5.28 -23.03
CA GLU A 886 -15.05 -4.67 -23.63
C GLU A 886 -16.33 -4.98 -22.83
N MET A 887 -16.56 -6.24 -22.47
CA MET A 887 -17.73 -6.66 -21.69
C MET A 887 -17.72 -6.06 -20.28
N ASP A 888 -16.54 -5.89 -19.66
CA ASP A 888 -16.39 -5.14 -18.39
C ASP A 888 -16.85 -3.69 -18.55
N LYS A 889 -16.43 -3.01 -19.63
CA LYS A 889 -16.76 -1.59 -19.87
C LYS A 889 -18.21 -1.38 -20.34
N ARG A 890 -18.79 -2.30 -21.12
CA ARG A 890 -20.12 -2.16 -21.75
C ARG A 890 -21.27 -2.83 -20.97
N ILE A 891 -21.03 -3.98 -20.35
CA ILE A 891 -22.08 -4.83 -19.75
C ILE A 891 -21.91 -4.94 -18.24
N PHE A 892 -20.75 -5.39 -17.74
CA PHE A 892 -20.58 -5.68 -16.31
C PHE A 892 -20.48 -4.42 -15.45
N ALA A 893 -20.11 -3.27 -16.02
CA ALA A 893 -20.23 -1.96 -15.38
C ALA A 893 -21.69 -1.47 -15.16
N LEU A 894 -22.68 -2.10 -15.81
CA LEU A 894 -24.09 -1.72 -15.65
C LEU A 894 -24.72 -2.34 -14.41
N ASP A 895 -25.68 -1.61 -13.80
CA ASP A 895 -26.59 -2.11 -12.77
C ASP A 895 -27.26 -3.42 -13.23
N LYS A 896 -27.41 -4.40 -12.33
CA LYS A 896 -27.92 -5.74 -12.67
C LYS A 896 -29.21 -5.71 -13.50
N ALA A 897 -30.16 -4.83 -13.17
CA ALA A 897 -31.42 -4.68 -13.89
C ALA A 897 -31.28 -4.17 -15.35
N LYS A 898 -30.19 -3.46 -15.69
CA LYS A 898 -29.90 -2.92 -17.02
C LYS A 898 -29.11 -3.91 -17.90
N ARG A 899 -28.44 -4.90 -17.29
CA ARG A 899 -27.60 -5.88 -18.00
C ARG A 899 -28.39 -6.72 -18.99
N LEU A 900 -29.49 -7.36 -18.57
CA LEU A 900 -30.26 -8.26 -19.44
C LEU A 900 -30.88 -7.54 -20.67
N PRO A 901 -31.45 -6.32 -20.55
CA PRO A 901 -31.85 -5.52 -21.71
C PRO A 901 -30.69 -5.22 -22.69
N GLU A 902 -29.52 -4.79 -22.20
CA GLU A 902 -28.39 -4.47 -23.08
C GLU A 902 -27.75 -5.74 -23.69
N LEU A 903 -27.76 -6.88 -22.98
CA LEU A 903 -27.40 -8.18 -23.53
C LEU A 903 -28.30 -8.57 -24.70
N LYS A 904 -29.62 -8.49 -24.55
CA LYS A 904 -30.59 -8.79 -25.62
C LYS A 904 -30.41 -7.86 -26.82
N LYS A 905 -30.20 -6.57 -26.58
CA LYS A 905 -29.94 -5.56 -27.62
C LYS A 905 -28.64 -5.79 -28.42
N ASN A 906 -27.63 -6.43 -27.83
CA ASN A 906 -26.35 -6.73 -28.47
C ASN A 906 -26.15 -8.24 -28.72
N ARG A 907 -27.21 -9.06 -28.67
CA ARG A 907 -27.16 -10.54 -28.67
C ARG A 907 -26.21 -11.06 -29.75
N ASP A 908 -26.48 -10.74 -31.01
CA ASP A 908 -25.80 -11.34 -32.15
C ASP A 908 -24.34 -10.89 -32.25
N TYR A 909 -24.05 -9.66 -31.82
CA TYR A 909 -22.69 -9.15 -31.68
C TYR A 909 -21.91 -9.93 -30.60
N ILE A 910 -22.48 -10.08 -29.41
CA ILE A 910 -21.85 -10.80 -28.30
C ILE A 910 -21.62 -12.25 -28.69
N ILE A 911 -22.61 -12.93 -29.24
CA ILE A 911 -22.52 -14.32 -29.67
C ILE A 911 -21.47 -14.50 -30.78
N LYS A 912 -21.43 -13.61 -31.78
CA LYS A 912 -20.36 -13.62 -32.79
C LYS A 912 -18.97 -13.49 -32.16
N LYS A 913 -18.78 -12.53 -31.25
CA LYS A 913 -17.50 -12.32 -30.55
C LYS A 913 -17.11 -13.50 -29.64
N LEU A 914 -18.07 -14.18 -29.00
CA LEU A 914 -17.82 -15.43 -28.26
C LEU A 914 -17.31 -16.53 -29.20
N ASN A 915 -17.93 -16.69 -30.38
CA ASN A 915 -17.56 -17.70 -31.36
C ASN A 915 -16.23 -17.39 -32.08
N ASP A 916 -15.94 -16.13 -32.40
CA ASP A 916 -14.74 -15.71 -33.12
C ASP A 916 -13.51 -15.53 -32.21
N ASP A 917 -13.69 -14.94 -31.02
CA ASP A 917 -12.61 -14.37 -30.22
C ASP A 917 -12.46 -14.95 -28.81
N PHE A 918 -13.42 -15.70 -28.26
CA PHE A 918 -13.38 -16.14 -26.85
C PHE A 918 -13.06 -17.63 -26.67
N GLN A 919 -12.47 -17.96 -25.50
CA GLN A 919 -12.17 -19.33 -25.09
C GLN A 919 -13.42 -20.12 -24.65
N LYS A 920 -14.52 -19.42 -24.35
CA LYS A 920 -15.84 -20.00 -24.15
C LYS A 920 -16.77 -19.57 -25.29
N VAL A 921 -16.91 -20.43 -26.28
CA VAL A 921 -17.81 -20.19 -27.41
C VAL A 921 -19.27 -20.20 -26.98
N TRP A 922 -20.16 -19.71 -27.84
CA TRP A 922 -21.60 -19.90 -27.66
C TRP A 922 -21.97 -21.38 -27.84
N PHE A 923 -22.85 -21.89 -26.97
CA PHE A 923 -23.28 -23.27 -27.06
C PHE A 923 -24.13 -23.51 -28.31
N GLY A 924 -25.18 -22.71 -28.54
CA GLY A 924 -26.19 -22.94 -29.57
C GLY A 924 -25.63 -23.02 -31.00
N ARG A 925 -25.64 -24.22 -31.58
CA ARG A 925 -25.24 -24.46 -32.96
C ARG A 925 -26.05 -25.61 -33.58
N ASP A 926 -26.72 -25.36 -34.68
CA ASP A 926 -27.47 -26.39 -35.41
C ASP A 926 -26.54 -27.36 -36.16
N SER A 927 -27.15 -28.38 -36.75
CA SER A 927 -26.53 -29.41 -37.60
C SER A 927 -25.99 -28.88 -38.94
N SER A 928 -26.43 -27.70 -39.39
CA SER A 928 -25.86 -26.98 -40.54
C SER A 928 -24.66 -26.11 -40.16
N GLY A 929 -24.38 -25.94 -38.86
CA GLY A 929 -23.31 -25.09 -38.34
C GLY A 929 -23.74 -23.64 -38.05
N ASN A 930 -25.00 -23.28 -38.25
CA ASN A 930 -25.52 -21.95 -37.94
C ASN A 930 -25.55 -21.73 -36.42
N THR A 931 -25.54 -20.45 -36.04
CA THR A 931 -25.71 -20.04 -34.63
C THR A 931 -27.19 -19.86 -34.31
N VAL A 932 -27.68 -20.59 -33.32
CA VAL A 932 -29.10 -20.61 -32.87
C VAL A 932 -29.18 -20.40 -31.34
N ASP A 933 -30.35 -20.17 -30.76
CA ASP A 933 -30.52 -20.24 -29.29
C ASP A 933 -30.58 -21.72 -28.82
N LEU A 934 -30.46 -21.97 -27.52
CA LEU A 934 -30.48 -23.34 -26.98
C LEU A 934 -31.85 -24.00 -27.20
N GLU A 935 -32.91 -23.21 -27.05
CA GLU A 935 -34.32 -23.53 -27.31
C GLU A 935 -34.59 -23.98 -28.75
N ASP A 936 -33.77 -23.55 -29.71
CA ASP A 936 -33.89 -23.84 -31.14
C ASP A 936 -33.08 -25.09 -31.58
N MET A 937 -32.45 -25.81 -30.65
CA MET A 937 -31.70 -27.04 -30.93
C MET A 937 -32.54 -28.31 -30.70
N THR A 938 -32.36 -29.32 -31.55
CA THR A 938 -32.82 -30.70 -31.26
C THR A 938 -32.00 -31.33 -30.13
N TYR A 939 -32.58 -32.31 -29.43
CA TYR A 939 -31.85 -33.04 -28.37
C TYR A 939 -30.57 -33.73 -28.91
N ALA A 940 -30.60 -34.25 -30.14
CA ALA A 940 -29.43 -34.81 -30.81
C ALA A 940 -28.33 -33.75 -30.99
N GLU A 941 -28.67 -32.56 -31.50
CA GLU A 941 -27.72 -31.46 -31.64
C GLU A 941 -27.16 -31.01 -30.29
N VAL A 942 -27.98 -30.95 -29.23
CA VAL A 942 -27.50 -30.62 -27.87
C VAL A 942 -26.49 -31.66 -27.38
N VAL A 943 -26.80 -32.96 -27.45
CA VAL A 943 -25.88 -34.02 -27.00
C VAL A 943 -24.59 -34.03 -27.83
N HIS A 944 -24.67 -33.90 -29.16
CA HIS A 944 -23.48 -33.77 -30.01
C HIS A 944 -22.65 -32.53 -29.67
N ARG A 945 -23.29 -31.39 -29.39
CA ARG A 945 -22.62 -30.13 -29.03
C ARG A 945 -21.97 -30.16 -27.66
N MET A 946 -22.52 -30.94 -26.70
CA MET A 946 -21.83 -31.23 -25.44
C MET A 946 -20.54 -32.00 -25.69
N VAL A 947 -20.57 -33.08 -26.50
CA VAL A 947 -19.37 -33.86 -26.82
C VAL A 947 -18.33 -33.00 -27.56
N ASP A 948 -18.73 -32.28 -28.61
CA ASP A 948 -17.86 -31.39 -29.41
C ASP A 948 -17.12 -30.32 -28.58
N LEU A 949 -17.65 -29.92 -27.41
CA LEU A 949 -17.07 -28.89 -26.55
C LEU A 949 -16.49 -29.41 -25.23
N MET A 950 -16.65 -30.69 -24.91
CA MET A 950 -16.16 -31.29 -23.66
C MET A 950 -15.21 -32.49 -23.87
N TYR A 951 -15.10 -33.02 -25.09
CA TYR A 951 -14.24 -34.14 -25.45
C TYR A 951 -13.17 -33.74 -26.47
N VAL A 952 -11.90 -33.88 -26.09
CA VAL A 952 -10.72 -33.54 -26.89
C VAL A 952 -10.47 -34.67 -27.90
N LYS A 953 -11.19 -34.61 -29.03
CA LYS A 953 -11.34 -35.71 -30.00
C LYS A 953 -10.02 -36.35 -30.47
N HIS A 954 -9.00 -35.55 -30.78
CA HIS A 954 -7.69 -36.03 -31.26
C HIS A 954 -6.82 -36.64 -30.15
N GLN A 955 -7.08 -36.30 -28.89
CA GLN A 955 -6.44 -36.91 -27.71
C GLN A 955 -7.29 -38.01 -27.06
N SER A 956 -8.51 -38.24 -27.57
CA SER A 956 -9.47 -39.26 -27.08
C SER A 956 -9.75 -39.19 -25.56
N ARG A 957 -9.77 -37.98 -24.99
CA ARG A 957 -10.05 -37.72 -23.56
C ARG A 957 -11.18 -36.70 -23.37
N TRP A 958 -11.79 -36.73 -22.20
CA TRP A 958 -12.60 -35.60 -21.72
C TRP A 958 -11.71 -34.49 -21.15
N ILE A 959 -12.23 -33.27 -21.12
CA ILE A 959 -11.60 -32.14 -20.40
C ILE A 959 -11.59 -32.42 -18.89
N ASP A 960 -12.65 -33.04 -18.36
CA ASP A 960 -12.79 -33.41 -16.95
C ASP A 960 -13.87 -34.52 -16.80
N ASP A 961 -13.68 -35.47 -15.89
CA ASP A 961 -14.65 -36.58 -15.68
C ASP A 961 -16.03 -36.10 -15.19
N SER A 962 -16.11 -34.93 -14.53
CA SER A 962 -17.38 -34.32 -14.16
C SER A 962 -18.14 -33.76 -15.38
N LEU A 963 -17.45 -33.45 -16.48
CA LEU A 963 -18.05 -33.07 -17.78
C LEU A 963 -18.48 -34.30 -18.59
N LYS A 964 -17.75 -35.42 -18.50
CA LYS A 964 -18.22 -36.74 -18.97
C LYS A 964 -19.53 -37.13 -18.27
N ARG A 965 -19.55 -37.01 -16.94
CA ARG A 965 -20.73 -37.23 -16.10
C ARG A 965 -21.88 -36.29 -16.46
N LEU A 966 -21.63 -34.99 -16.60
CA LEU A 966 -22.63 -33.99 -17.03
C LEU A 966 -23.32 -34.39 -18.33
N THR A 967 -22.54 -34.85 -19.32
CA THR A 967 -23.08 -35.30 -20.60
C THR A 967 -23.89 -36.60 -20.45
N GLY A 968 -23.44 -37.54 -19.61
CA GLY A 968 -24.18 -38.77 -19.33
C GLY A 968 -25.48 -38.57 -18.54
N ASP A 969 -25.50 -37.64 -17.58
CA ASP A 969 -26.71 -37.26 -16.85
C ASP A 969 -27.73 -36.61 -17.81
N PHE A 970 -27.29 -35.77 -18.76
CA PHE A 970 -28.19 -35.19 -19.78
C PHE A 970 -28.65 -36.21 -20.83
N ILE A 971 -27.80 -37.16 -21.25
CA ILE A 971 -28.21 -38.25 -22.16
C ILE A 971 -29.33 -39.07 -21.52
N ARG A 972 -29.22 -39.43 -20.23
CA ARG A 972 -30.32 -40.09 -19.51
C ARG A 972 -31.60 -39.27 -19.48
N ARG A 973 -31.50 -37.95 -19.44
CA ARG A 973 -32.67 -37.06 -19.56
C ARG A 973 -33.32 -37.10 -20.96
N VAL A 974 -32.57 -37.40 -22.01
CA VAL A 974 -33.13 -37.70 -23.35
C VAL A 974 -33.87 -39.04 -23.32
N GLU A 975 -33.29 -40.08 -22.72
CA GLU A 975 -33.94 -41.40 -22.57
C GLU A 975 -35.25 -41.29 -21.78
N GLU A 976 -35.26 -40.55 -20.66
CA GLU A 976 -36.45 -40.23 -19.86
C GLU A 976 -37.54 -39.46 -20.65
N ARG A 977 -37.13 -38.64 -21.63
CA ARG A 977 -38.06 -37.79 -22.41
C ARG A 977 -38.74 -38.55 -23.54
N PHE A 978 -38.04 -39.50 -24.16
CA PHE A 978 -38.52 -40.23 -25.34
C PHE A 978 -38.93 -41.69 -25.07
N THR A 979 -38.70 -42.24 -23.86
CA THR A 979 -39.31 -43.51 -23.48
C THR A 979 -40.80 -43.35 -23.16
N SER A 980 -41.61 -44.26 -23.68
CA SER A 980 -43.06 -44.34 -23.47
C SER A 980 -43.50 -45.53 -22.61
N THR A 981 -42.53 -46.30 -22.09
CA THR A 981 -42.78 -47.56 -21.35
C THR A 981 -41.98 -47.59 -20.07
N GLU A 982 -42.67 -47.64 -18.92
CA GLU A 982 -42.02 -47.78 -17.62
C GLU A 982 -41.20 -49.08 -17.51
N GLY A 983 -40.09 -49.03 -16.78
CA GLY A 983 -39.22 -50.19 -16.57
C GLY A 983 -38.28 -50.55 -17.72
N GLN A 984 -38.29 -49.81 -18.84
CA GLN A 984 -37.22 -49.93 -19.84
C GLN A 984 -35.85 -49.56 -19.23
N ALA A 985 -34.84 -50.37 -19.51
CA ALA A 985 -33.48 -50.11 -19.06
C ALA A 985 -32.79 -49.06 -19.95
N SER A 986 -32.19 -48.04 -19.32
CA SER A 986 -31.30 -47.07 -19.99
C SER A 986 -30.23 -47.78 -20.82
N LEU A 987 -29.99 -47.30 -22.04
CA LEU A 987 -28.89 -47.76 -22.90
C LEU A 987 -27.54 -47.25 -22.36
N LEU A 988 -27.55 -46.12 -21.65
CA LEU A 988 -26.41 -45.61 -20.89
C LEU A 988 -26.36 -46.19 -19.46
N GLN A 989 -26.11 -47.49 -19.36
CA GLN A 989 -25.92 -48.20 -18.08
C GLN A 989 -24.76 -47.62 -17.24
N SER A 990 -23.64 -47.28 -17.88
CA SER A 990 -22.42 -46.76 -17.23
C SER A 990 -21.80 -45.62 -18.02
N TYR A 991 -21.37 -44.56 -17.33
CA TYR A 991 -20.68 -43.42 -17.95
C TYR A 991 -19.27 -43.75 -18.48
N SER A 992 -18.76 -44.98 -18.29
CA SER A 992 -17.60 -45.49 -19.02
C SER A 992 -17.90 -45.76 -20.51
N GLN A 993 -19.17 -45.96 -20.89
CA GLN A 993 -19.56 -46.01 -22.32
C GLN A 993 -19.23 -44.69 -23.04
N LEU A 994 -19.18 -43.57 -22.31
CA LEU A 994 -18.83 -42.25 -22.83
C LEU A 994 -17.32 -42.00 -22.92
N ASP A 995 -16.45 -42.95 -22.54
CA ASP A 995 -15.01 -42.83 -22.81
C ASP A 995 -14.70 -42.86 -24.33
N LYS A 996 -15.63 -43.40 -25.14
CA LYS A 996 -15.70 -43.23 -26.60
C LYS A 996 -17.08 -42.67 -26.99
N PRO A 997 -17.29 -41.35 -26.86
CA PRO A 997 -18.64 -40.80 -26.84
C PRO A 997 -19.33 -40.77 -28.20
N TYR A 998 -18.63 -40.47 -29.30
CA TYR A 998 -19.28 -40.36 -30.62
C TYR A 998 -20.00 -41.66 -31.05
N PRO A 999 -19.42 -42.88 -30.96
CA PRO A 999 -20.16 -44.11 -31.19
C PRO A 999 -21.34 -44.31 -30.22
N ALA A 1000 -21.11 -44.15 -28.91
CA ALA A 1000 -22.14 -44.40 -27.89
C ALA A 1000 -23.35 -43.46 -28.05
N VAL A 1001 -23.12 -42.17 -28.31
CA VAL A 1001 -24.18 -41.18 -28.59
C VAL A 1001 -24.93 -41.53 -29.86
N ASN A 1002 -24.23 -41.90 -30.94
CA ASN A 1002 -24.88 -42.32 -32.19
C ASN A 1002 -25.78 -43.54 -31.99
N ASP A 1003 -25.36 -44.52 -31.19
CA ASP A 1003 -26.14 -45.74 -30.97
C ASP A 1003 -27.33 -45.53 -30.02
N ILE A 1004 -27.23 -44.63 -29.05
CA ILE A 1004 -28.35 -44.21 -28.19
C ILE A 1004 -29.38 -43.39 -28.99
N LEU A 1005 -28.95 -42.41 -29.79
CA LEU A 1005 -29.86 -41.55 -30.56
C LEU A 1005 -30.61 -42.32 -31.67
N LYS A 1006 -30.05 -43.42 -32.20
CA LYS A 1006 -30.78 -44.33 -33.11
C LYS A 1006 -32.00 -45.00 -32.46
N ALA A 1007 -31.98 -45.23 -31.15
CA ALA A 1007 -33.10 -45.82 -30.43
C ALA A 1007 -34.22 -44.81 -30.13
N TYR A 1008 -33.89 -43.51 -30.13
CA TYR A 1008 -34.81 -42.40 -29.89
C TYR A 1008 -34.81 -41.43 -31.09
N PRO A 1009 -35.23 -41.86 -32.30
CA PRO A 1009 -35.05 -41.08 -33.53
C PRO A 1009 -35.73 -39.70 -33.50
N GLU A 1010 -36.84 -39.56 -32.77
CA GLU A 1010 -37.55 -38.29 -32.55
C GLU A 1010 -36.68 -37.23 -31.85
N ALA A 1011 -35.66 -37.63 -31.09
CA ALA A 1011 -34.67 -36.74 -30.50
C ALA A 1011 -33.83 -35.97 -31.53
N SER A 1012 -33.84 -36.41 -32.80
CA SER A 1012 -33.16 -35.76 -33.93
C SER A 1012 -34.07 -34.83 -34.75
N SER A 1013 -35.36 -34.71 -34.41
CA SER A 1013 -36.32 -33.85 -35.10
C SER A 1013 -37.11 -32.94 -34.15
N GLN A 1014 -37.25 -33.32 -32.87
CA GLN A 1014 -37.88 -32.51 -31.84
C GLN A 1014 -36.87 -31.60 -31.14
N LEU A 1015 -37.22 -30.31 -31.05
CA LEU A 1015 -36.49 -29.31 -30.27
C LEU A 1015 -36.52 -29.60 -28.76
N ILE A 1016 -35.47 -29.18 -28.05
CA ILE A 1016 -35.39 -29.34 -26.59
C ILE A 1016 -36.58 -28.66 -25.89
N SER A 1017 -37.23 -29.35 -24.95
CA SER A 1017 -38.38 -28.77 -24.27
C SER A 1017 -37.96 -27.67 -23.29
N ALA A 1018 -38.80 -26.67 -23.08
CA ALA A 1018 -38.51 -25.58 -22.13
C ALA A 1018 -38.22 -26.06 -20.69
N GLN A 1019 -38.72 -27.24 -20.29
CA GLN A 1019 -38.37 -27.88 -19.01
C GLN A 1019 -36.93 -28.39 -19.02
N ASP A 1020 -36.49 -28.97 -20.14
CA ASP A 1020 -35.19 -29.62 -20.26
C ASP A 1020 -34.07 -28.63 -20.62
N VAL A 1021 -34.41 -27.48 -21.22
CA VAL A 1021 -33.57 -26.27 -21.28
C VAL A 1021 -33.22 -25.81 -19.85
N GLN A 1022 -34.22 -25.65 -18.99
CA GLN A 1022 -33.99 -25.29 -17.58
C GLN A 1022 -33.17 -26.36 -16.85
N HIS A 1023 -33.45 -27.65 -17.10
CA HIS A 1023 -32.67 -28.76 -16.55
C HIS A 1023 -31.19 -28.71 -16.99
N PHE A 1024 -30.93 -28.47 -18.28
CA PHE A 1024 -29.59 -28.33 -18.85
C PHE A 1024 -28.82 -27.15 -18.21
N LEU A 1025 -29.46 -25.98 -18.06
CA LEU A 1025 -28.86 -24.82 -17.41
C LEU A 1025 -28.54 -25.10 -15.94
N LEU A 1026 -29.44 -25.76 -15.20
CA LEU A 1026 -29.19 -26.18 -13.81
C LEU A 1026 -28.06 -27.21 -13.69
N LEU A 1027 -27.99 -28.18 -14.61
CA LEU A 1027 -26.87 -29.13 -14.70
C LEU A 1027 -25.53 -28.40 -14.98
N CYS A 1028 -25.53 -27.36 -15.82
CA CYS A 1028 -24.35 -26.54 -16.10
C CYS A 1028 -23.88 -25.72 -14.88
N GLN A 1029 -24.76 -25.41 -13.91
CA GLN A 1029 -24.41 -24.73 -12.65
C GLN A 1029 -24.08 -25.70 -11.48
N ARG A 1030 -24.09 -27.02 -11.71
CA ARG A 1030 -24.00 -28.02 -10.65
C ARG A 1030 -22.72 -27.91 -9.80
N ARG A 1031 -22.90 -27.95 -8.47
CA ARG A 1031 -21.79 -27.89 -7.50
C ARG A 1031 -20.94 -29.16 -7.55
N GLY A 1032 -19.61 -29.01 -7.46
CA GLY A 1032 -18.65 -30.13 -7.49
C GLY A 1032 -18.26 -30.60 -8.89
N GLN A 1033 -18.70 -29.88 -9.92
CA GLN A 1033 -18.40 -30.09 -11.33
C GLN A 1033 -17.47 -28.98 -11.83
N LYS A 1034 -16.63 -29.25 -12.84
CA LYS A 1034 -15.88 -28.23 -13.56
C LYS A 1034 -16.87 -27.29 -14.28
N PRO A 1035 -16.75 -25.95 -14.17
CA PRO A 1035 -17.64 -25.03 -14.90
C PRO A 1035 -17.55 -25.24 -16.41
N VAL A 1036 -18.68 -25.14 -17.10
CA VAL A 1036 -18.76 -25.48 -18.53
C VAL A 1036 -17.84 -24.60 -19.41
N PRO A 1037 -17.24 -25.16 -20.47
CA PRO A 1037 -16.30 -24.48 -21.36
C PRO A 1037 -16.99 -23.61 -22.44
N PHE A 1038 -18.24 -23.22 -22.23
CA PHE A 1038 -19.05 -22.43 -23.16
C PHE A 1038 -20.01 -21.50 -22.41
N VAL A 1039 -20.65 -20.59 -23.15
CA VAL A 1039 -21.79 -19.79 -22.70
C VAL A 1039 -23.09 -20.44 -23.21
N PRO A 1040 -23.97 -20.94 -22.32
CA PRO A 1040 -25.21 -21.60 -22.73
C PRO A 1040 -26.40 -20.65 -22.96
N ALA A 1041 -26.38 -19.45 -22.34
CA ALA A 1041 -27.43 -18.44 -22.43
C ALA A 1041 -26.89 -17.03 -22.17
N LEU A 1042 -27.60 -15.99 -22.63
CA LEU A 1042 -27.38 -14.59 -22.25
C LEU A 1042 -28.39 -14.16 -21.18
N ASP A 1043 -28.31 -14.81 -20.03
CA ASP A 1043 -29.17 -14.63 -18.85
C ASP A 1043 -28.54 -13.67 -17.81
N GLU A 1044 -29.19 -13.50 -16.65
CA GLU A 1044 -28.63 -12.77 -15.50
C GLU A 1044 -27.32 -13.40 -14.95
N ASN A 1045 -27.03 -14.66 -15.30
CA ASN A 1045 -25.82 -15.38 -14.92
C ASN A 1045 -24.67 -15.24 -15.95
N PHE A 1046 -24.85 -14.47 -17.03
CA PHE A 1046 -23.83 -14.29 -18.09
C PHE A 1046 -22.42 -13.96 -17.55
N GLU A 1047 -22.29 -13.16 -16.49
CA GLU A 1047 -20.98 -12.86 -15.88
C GLU A 1047 -20.31 -14.11 -15.28
N PHE A 1048 -21.09 -15.02 -14.67
CA PHE A 1048 -20.61 -16.31 -14.19
C PHE A 1048 -20.24 -17.22 -15.36
N TRP A 1049 -21.11 -17.37 -16.37
CA TRP A 1049 -20.81 -18.19 -17.55
C TRP A 1049 -19.50 -17.76 -18.23
N PHE A 1050 -19.34 -16.45 -18.45
CA PHE A 1050 -18.19 -15.83 -19.11
C PHE A 1050 -16.89 -15.92 -18.28
N LYS A 1051 -16.91 -15.50 -17.00
CA LYS A 1051 -15.69 -15.34 -16.19
C LYS A 1051 -15.24 -16.59 -15.43
N LYS A 1052 -16.12 -17.55 -15.11
CA LYS A 1052 -15.79 -18.68 -14.22
C LYS A 1052 -14.85 -19.69 -14.85
N ASP A 1053 -13.85 -20.13 -14.07
CA ASP A 1053 -12.84 -21.13 -14.44
C ASP A 1053 -12.21 -20.89 -15.82
N SER A 1054 -11.58 -19.72 -15.91
CA SER A 1054 -11.13 -19.08 -17.14
C SER A 1054 -9.60 -19.01 -17.28
N LEU A 1055 -8.86 -19.88 -16.58
CA LEU A 1055 -7.39 -19.85 -16.52
C LEU A 1055 -6.71 -21.13 -17.04
N TRP A 1056 -7.30 -22.30 -16.82
CA TRP A 1056 -6.71 -23.61 -17.18
C TRP A 1056 -6.50 -23.78 -18.70
N GLN A 1057 -7.26 -23.05 -19.51
CA GLN A 1057 -7.13 -22.98 -20.97
C GLN A 1057 -5.75 -22.48 -21.45
N SER A 1058 -4.98 -21.82 -20.57
CA SER A 1058 -3.59 -21.42 -20.85
C SER A 1058 -2.56 -22.55 -20.70
N GLU A 1059 -2.96 -23.66 -20.08
CA GLU A 1059 -2.14 -24.87 -19.91
C GLU A 1059 -2.64 -25.98 -20.84
N ASP A 1060 -3.96 -26.14 -20.98
CA ASP A 1060 -4.60 -27.07 -21.93
C ASP A 1060 -5.23 -26.32 -23.12
N LEU A 1061 -4.39 -25.74 -23.98
CA LEU A 1061 -4.83 -25.09 -25.23
C LEU A 1061 -5.41 -26.11 -26.23
N GLU A 1062 -5.02 -27.37 -26.10
CA GLU A 1062 -5.49 -28.50 -26.92
C GLU A 1062 -7.00 -28.75 -26.79
N ALA A 1063 -7.60 -28.38 -25.66
CA ALA A 1063 -9.03 -28.41 -25.40
C ALA A 1063 -9.79 -27.14 -25.85
N VAL A 1064 -9.10 -26.10 -26.32
CA VAL A 1064 -9.71 -24.84 -26.76
C VAL A 1064 -10.15 -24.94 -28.22
N VAL A 1065 -11.31 -24.37 -28.55
CA VAL A 1065 -11.83 -24.34 -29.93
C VAL A 1065 -10.81 -23.70 -30.88
N GLY A 1066 -10.34 -24.48 -31.85
CA GLY A 1066 -9.33 -24.06 -32.83
C GLY A 1066 -7.89 -24.00 -32.31
N GLN A 1067 -7.62 -24.44 -31.07
CA GLN A 1067 -6.29 -24.40 -30.41
C GLN A 1067 -5.66 -22.99 -30.42
N ASP A 1068 -6.52 -21.98 -30.41
CA ASP A 1068 -6.20 -20.60 -30.76
C ASP A 1068 -5.88 -19.78 -29.51
N VAL A 1069 -4.58 -19.52 -29.28
CA VAL A 1069 -4.09 -18.74 -28.14
C VAL A 1069 -4.68 -17.32 -28.09
N GLY A 1070 -5.13 -16.78 -29.23
CA GLY A 1070 -5.83 -15.50 -29.31
C GLY A 1070 -7.15 -15.46 -28.53
N ARG A 1071 -7.71 -16.61 -28.17
CA ARG A 1071 -8.93 -16.74 -27.35
C ARG A 1071 -8.68 -16.72 -25.85
N VAL A 1072 -7.45 -17.02 -25.44
CA VAL A 1072 -7.15 -17.55 -24.11
C VAL A 1072 -6.75 -16.47 -23.11
N CYS A 1073 -7.18 -16.66 -21.86
CA CYS A 1073 -6.89 -15.81 -20.71
C CYS A 1073 -5.58 -16.21 -20.00
N ILE A 1074 -4.44 -15.80 -20.55
CA ILE A 1074 -3.12 -15.98 -19.91
C ILE A 1074 -2.92 -14.87 -18.86
N LEU A 1075 -2.55 -15.22 -17.62
CA LEU A 1075 -2.16 -14.22 -16.61
C LEU A 1075 -0.72 -13.76 -16.89
N GLN A 1076 -0.46 -12.45 -16.97
CA GLN A 1076 0.90 -11.93 -17.09
C GLN A 1076 1.06 -10.57 -16.42
N GLY A 1077 2.28 -10.25 -15.96
CA GLY A 1077 2.60 -8.99 -15.29
C GLY A 1077 3.31 -8.03 -16.26
N PRO A 1078 2.86 -6.77 -16.38
CA PRO A 1078 3.26 -5.87 -17.47
C PRO A 1078 4.77 -5.56 -17.53
N MET A 1079 5.48 -5.59 -16.40
CA MET A 1079 6.95 -5.44 -16.38
C MET A 1079 7.73 -6.73 -16.64
N ALA A 1080 7.16 -7.89 -16.29
CA ALA A 1080 7.91 -9.14 -16.19
C ALA A 1080 8.13 -9.84 -17.54
N THR A 1081 7.28 -9.57 -18.54
CA THR A 1081 7.41 -10.18 -19.88
C THR A 1081 8.70 -9.74 -20.59
N LYS A 1082 9.23 -8.54 -20.29
CA LYS A 1082 10.53 -8.03 -20.77
C LYS A 1082 11.71 -8.98 -20.58
N TYR A 1083 11.62 -9.88 -19.60
CA TYR A 1083 12.65 -10.84 -19.24
C TYR A 1083 12.31 -12.28 -19.66
N SER A 1084 11.10 -12.53 -20.18
CA SER A 1084 10.60 -13.85 -20.54
C SER A 1084 10.87 -14.19 -22.02
N ASN A 1085 12.02 -13.76 -22.53
CA ASN A 1085 12.36 -13.77 -23.96
C ASN A 1085 12.69 -15.18 -24.51
N SER A 1086 12.86 -16.16 -23.62
CA SER A 1086 13.12 -17.57 -23.95
C SER A 1086 11.94 -18.44 -23.53
N VAL A 1087 11.61 -19.41 -24.39
CA VAL A 1087 10.56 -20.43 -24.20
C VAL A 1087 11.24 -21.77 -23.95
N ASP A 1088 10.70 -22.55 -23.00
CA ASP A 1088 11.19 -23.87 -22.61
C ASP A 1088 12.66 -23.89 -22.11
N GLU A 1089 13.06 -22.79 -21.49
CA GLU A 1089 14.23 -22.67 -20.62
C GLU A 1089 13.96 -23.43 -19.30
N PRO A 1090 14.84 -24.34 -18.82
CA PRO A 1090 14.58 -25.10 -17.59
C PRO A 1090 14.46 -24.20 -16.36
N VAL A 1091 13.54 -24.50 -15.44
CA VAL A 1091 13.32 -23.70 -14.21
C VAL A 1091 14.57 -23.56 -13.35
N LYS A 1092 15.47 -24.56 -13.41
CA LYS A 1092 16.78 -24.55 -12.75
C LYS A 1092 17.74 -23.51 -13.34
N ASP A 1093 17.66 -23.24 -14.63
CA ASP A 1093 18.60 -22.35 -15.33
C ASP A 1093 18.10 -20.89 -15.30
N ILE A 1094 16.79 -20.69 -15.07
CA ILE A 1094 16.16 -19.37 -14.80
C ILE A 1094 16.46 -18.84 -13.39
N SER A 1095 16.66 -19.73 -12.40
CA SER A 1095 16.60 -19.43 -10.96
C SER A 1095 17.96 -19.21 -10.29
#